data_AF-A0A511F6I9-F1
#
_entry.id   AF-A0A511F6I9-F1
#
_cell.length_a   1.000
_cell.length_b   1.000
_cell.length_c   1.000
_cell.angle_alpha   90.00
_cell.angle_beta   90.00
_cell.angle_gamma   90.00
#
_symmetry.space_group_name_H-M   'P 1'
#
loop_
_entity.id
_entity.type
_entity.pdbx_description
1 polymer ?
#
loop_
_entity_poly.entity_id
_entity_poly.type
_entity_poly.pdbx_seq_one_letter_code
_entity_poly.pdbx_strand_id
1 'polypeptide(L)'
;MPDRPDPWRVRAAQLDLDHPGAAASVLTLANGALGVRGVPDSPAPDRGPGTLLAGVWEEFDHTYAERAYGYPLVDERLVPVVDAWALGWAADGAPVADTGATRVLDLRRLLEREIEVRTPGGARLTLTATRLVSLVRREVVATRWHVRAHDAARVTALPVPGCGHADATGADDLDPEPGLGTTHCRHEPGGSVVHQRAHRSGRALAARTGHAVRAGDGTRVAWHPGPHAATLDADLPAGGWLEVEVLAAYAAGTDADALDGRAGRALAEARAAGWDRLLREQEAALDAVWERGDVRVEGDDVLQQAVRYALFQVVQASARVEGSGVRAKGLAGTGYHGHTFWDSECFVLPVLDHVLPEAAQAHLRWRHGTLALARERAAELGLPGAAFPWRTISGRECSGYWPAGTAAFHVGADVAFAAARHVATTGDEDFAREVGVDLLVATARLWAGRGHHAADGFHLDGVTGPDEYTAVVDDNAYTNLMARRNLRGAADAAERFPAEAGRLGVTADERAAWRRAADRMVVPYSPTWASPSSTPGSPGTRPGTSAPRRPPGTRWPTTRRSSSSTAARSSSRPTSCSPCTWRARRSTPSRSAGTSPTTSRSPSATRPCPPPRRRWSPRRWGTRTWRTRTPGSARSSTCRTCARRPRGACTSPRSRARGPRWWPGWAGCGTTTARCTSRRGCRGGSRASCSGCSRAAPGPRSTCDPAR
;
A
#
# COMPACT_ATOMS: atom_id res chain seq x y z
N MET A 1 -11.22 36.20 4.38
CA MET A 1 -10.46 35.11 5.01
C MET A 1 -10.48 33.95 4.03
N PRO A 2 -9.39 33.19 3.83
CA PRO A 2 -9.55 31.90 3.16
C PRO A 2 -10.62 31.12 3.95
N ASP A 3 -11.58 30.53 3.24
CA ASP A 3 -12.71 29.85 3.84
C ASP A 3 -12.19 28.87 4.90
N ARG A 4 -12.73 28.97 6.12
CA ARG A 4 -12.37 28.06 7.22
C ARG A 4 -12.57 26.61 6.71
N PRO A 5 -11.58 25.72 6.87
CA PRO A 5 -11.71 24.36 6.36
C PRO A 5 -12.88 23.65 7.02
N ASP A 6 -13.67 22.95 6.22
CA ASP A 6 -14.75 22.11 6.72
C ASP A 6 -14.13 20.92 7.47
N PRO A 7 -14.43 20.72 8.77
CA PRO A 7 -13.85 19.64 9.56
C PRO A 7 -14.04 18.22 9.02
N TRP A 8 -14.97 18.01 8.09
CA TRP A 8 -15.31 16.70 7.51
C TRP A 8 -15.01 16.59 6.02
N ARG A 9 -14.59 17.67 5.35
CA ARG A 9 -14.45 17.69 3.88
C ARG A 9 -13.11 18.27 3.44
N VAL A 10 -12.27 17.41 2.87
CA VAL A 10 -10.97 17.80 2.30
C VAL A 10 -11.17 18.20 0.85
N ARG A 11 -10.92 19.48 0.52
CA ARG A 11 -11.12 20.00 -0.84
C ARG A 11 -9.80 20.05 -1.59
N ALA A 12 -9.79 19.59 -2.85
CA ALA A 12 -8.57 19.63 -3.67
C ALA A 12 -8.02 21.05 -3.87
N ALA A 13 -8.88 22.07 -3.88
CA ALA A 13 -8.47 23.48 -3.98
C ALA A 13 -7.67 23.99 -2.77
N GLN A 14 -7.70 23.26 -1.64
CA GLN A 14 -6.89 23.54 -0.46
C GLN A 14 -5.54 22.82 -0.51
N LEU A 15 -5.34 21.92 -1.47
CA LEU A 15 -4.11 21.17 -1.64
C LEU A 15 -3.17 21.90 -2.60
N ASP A 16 -1.88 21.66 -2.44
CA ASP A 16 -0.88 22.15 -3.39
C ASP A 16 -1.03 21.40 -4.73
N LEU A 17 -1.63 22.09 -5.71
CA LEU A 17 -1.90 21.55 -7.04
C LEU A 17 -0.65 21.51 -7.93
N ASP A 18 0.46 22.17 -7.53
CA ASP A 18 1.74 22.05 -8.24
C ASP A 18 2.33 20.65 -8.11
N HIS A 19 1.80 19.84 -7.17
CA HIS A 19 2.15 18.44 -6.94
C HIS A 19 0.94 17.51 -7.17
N PRO A 20 0.52 17.26 -8.43
CA PRO A 20 -0.68 16.48 -8.75
C PRO A 20 -0.65 15.05 -8.19
N GLY A 21 0.54 14.45 -8.06
CA GLY A 21 0.71 13.15 -7.41
C GLY A 21 0.42 13.16 -5.90
N ALA A 22 0.73 14.27 -5.21
CA ALA A 22 0.42 14.43 -3.79
C ALA A 22 -1.09 14.60 -3.58
N ALA A 23 -1.73 15.47 -4.38
CA ALA A 23 -3.18 15.65 -4.35
C ALA A 23 -3.94 14.33 -4.62
N ALA A 24 -3.48 13.55 -5.62
CA ALA A 24 -4.05 12.23 -5.90
C ALA A 24 -3.90 11.25 -4.73
N SER A 25 -2.80 11.32 -3.99
CA SER A 25 -2.57 10.46 -2.83
C SER A 25 -3.50 10.85 -1.68
N VAL A 26 -3.68 12.15 -1.42
CA VAL A 26 -4.57 12.68 -0.37
C VAL A 26 -6.03 12.33 -0.62
N LEU A 27 -6.46 12.36 -1.87
CA LEU A 27 -7.84 12.07 -2.26
C LEU A 27 -8.09 10.58 -2.56
N THR A 28 -7.20 9.69 -2.12
CA THR A 28 -7.36 8.23 -2.32
C THR A 28 -8.56 7.70 -1.54
N LEU A 29 -9.29 6.78 -2.18
CA LEU A 29 -10.21 5.86 -1.54
C LEU A 29 -9.64 4.44 -1.62
N ALA A 30 -9.69 3.69 -0.51
CA ALA A 30 -9.22 2.33 -0.43
C ALA A 30 -9.94 1.55 0.69
N ASN A 31 -9.83 0.24 0.66
CA ASN A 31 -10.32 -0.62 1.74
C ASN A 31 -9.25 -1.59 2.25
N GLY A 32 -7.96 -1.35 1.96
CA GLY A 32 -6.85 -2.25 2.30
C GLY A 32 -6.62 -3.39 1.30
N ALA A 33 -7.65 -3.87 0.59
CA ALA A 33 -7.50 -4.84 -0.51
C ALA A 33 -7.39 -4.17 -1.89
N LEU A 34 -8.17 -3.11 -2.09
CA LEU A 34 -8.35 -2.38 -3.32
C LEU A 34 -8.24 -0.88 -3.01
N GLY A 35 -7.47 -0.17 -3.81
CA GLY A 35 -7.29 1.28 -3.70
C GLY A 35 -7.39 1.95 -5.06
N VAL A 36 -8.07 3.09 -5.08
CA VAL A 36 -8.19 3.97 -6.22
C VAL A 36 -7.71 5.35 -5.80
N ARG A 37 -6.59 5.76 -6.38
CA ARG A 37 -6.02 7.10 -6.13
C ARG A 37 -7.01 8.17 -6.59
N GLY A 38 -6.96 9.36 -6.00
CA GLY A 38 -7.80 10.51 -6.35
C GLY A 38 -7.37 11.22 -7.64
N VAL A 39 -7.04 10.42 -8.64
CA VAL A 39 -6.63 10.83 -9.97
C VAL A 39 -7.87 11.10 -10.86
N PRO A 40 -7.76 11.94 -11.92
CA PRO A 40 -8.84 12.16 -12.88
C PRO A 40 -9.47 10.88 -13.43
N ASP A 41 -10.77 10.90 -13.70
CA ASP A 41 -11.50 9.69 -14.17
C ASP A 41 -11.41 9.49 -15.68
N SER A 42 -11.10 10.56 -16.41
CA SER A 42 -10.77 10.50 -17.82
C SER A 42 -9.31 10.05 -17.96
N PRO A 43 -9.00 9.16 -18.93
CA PRO A 43 -7.63 8.75 -19.19
C PRO A 43 -6.86 9.93 -19.79
N ALA A 44 -5.63 10.14 -19.32
CA ALA A 44 -4.68 11.03 -19.96
C ALA A 44 -3.59 10.17 -20.63
N PRO A 45 -3.12 10.51 -21.85
CA PRO A 45 -2.17 9.67 -22.60
C PRO A 45 -0.87 9.34 -21.86
N ASP A 46 -0.45 10.20 -20.94
CA ASP A 46 0.77 10.12 -20.15
C ASP A 46 0.56 9.56 -18.73
N ARG A 47 -0.68 9.22 -18.36
CA ARG A 47 -0.99 8.76 -17.01
C ARG A 47 -1.16 7.25 -16.95
N GLY A 48 -0.29 6.60 -16.18
CA GLY A 48 -0.48 5.22 -15.78
C GLY A 48 -1.73 5.01 -14.90
N PRO A 49 -2.16 3.76 -14.69
CA PRO A 49 -3.36 3.48 -13.92
C PRO A 49 -3.30 3.98 -12.47
N GLY A 50 -4.46 4.37 -11.94
CA GLY A 50 -4.64 4.82 -10.57
C GLY A 50 -5.01 3.73 -9.57
N THR A 51 -5.33 2.53 -10.06
CA THR A 51 -5.80 1.40 -9.25
C THR A 51 -4.67 0.53 -8.76
N LEU A 52 -4.73 0.14 -7.49
CA LEU A 52 -3.80 -0.77 -6.84
C LEU A 52 -4.57 -1.89 -6.14
N LEU A 53 -4.09 -3.12 -6.29
CA LEU A 53 -4.63 -4.29 -5.59
C LEU A 53 -3.55 -4.87 -4.69
N ALA A 54 -3.85 -5.02 -3.40
CA ALA A 54 -2.94 -5.68 -2.46
C ALA A 54 -2.54 -7.09 -2.93
N GLY A 55 -3.42 -7.75 -3.68
CA GLY A 55 -3.15 -9.06 -4.25
C GLY A 55 -2.25 -9.08 -5.49
N VAL A 56 -1.81 -7.96 -6.06
CA VAL A 56 -1.07 -7.95 -7.33
C VAL A 56 0.25 -7.20 -7.19
N TRP A 57 1.34 -7.95 -7.29
CA TRP A 57 2.71 -7.42 -7.28
C TRP A 57 3.55 -8.18 -8.29
N GLU A 58 4.71 -7.64 -8.62
CA GLU A 58 5.70 -8.24 -9.51
C GLU A 58 7.04 -8.42 -8.80
N GLU A 59 7.85 -9.35 -9.27
CA GLU A 59 9.16 -9.69 -8.73
C GLU A 59 10.30 -9.07 -9.55
N PHE A 60 11.23 -8.40 -8.88
CA PHE A 60 12.40 -7.76 -9.47
C PHE A 60 13.67 -8.30 -8.82
N ASP A 61 14.69 -8.61 -9.60
CA ASP A 61 15.96 -9.06 -9.03
C ASP A 61 16.67 -7.91 -8.30
N HIS A 62 17.24 -8.22 -7.13
CA HIS A 62 18.14 -7.30 -6.46
C HIS A 62 19.51 -7.30 -7.14
N THR A 63 20.03 -6.11 -7.39
CA THR A 63 21.42 -5.92 -7.81
C THR A 63 22.22 -5.32 -6.67
N TYR A 64 23.17 -6.09 -6.13
CA TYR A 64 24.07 -5.64 -5.07
C TYR A 64 25.46 -5.34 -5.65
N ALA A 65 26.08 -4.26 -5.17
CA ALA A 65 27.50 -4.02 -5.43
C ALA A 65 28.37 -5.08 -4.75
N GLU A 66 27.99 -5.46 -3.52
CA GLU A 66 28.62 -6.53 -2.73
C GLU A 66 27.52 -7.42 -2.15
N ARG A 67 27.59 -8.73 -2.45
CA ARG A 67 26.59 -9.71 -2.00
C ARG A 67 27.11 -10.44 -0.76
N ALA A 68 26.24 -10.63 0.22
CA ALA A 68 26.49 -11.52 1.36
C ALA A 68 25.41 -12.61 1.45
N TYR A 69 25.71 -13.64 2.25
CA TYR A 69 24.74 -14.69 2.57
C TYR A 69 23.55 -14.11 3.35
N GLY A 70 22.35 -14.61 3.08
CA GLY A 70 21.12 -14.11 3.69
C GLY A 70 20.57 -12.80 3.09
N TYR A 71 21.17 -12.23 2.03
CA TYR A 71 20.57 -11.09 1.33
C TYR A 71 19.46 -11.58 0.40
N PRO A 72 18.27 -10.94 0.40
CA PRO A 72 17.20 -11.35 -0.49
C PRO A 72 17.60 -11.13 -1.94
N LEU A 73 17.25 -12.08 -2.81
CA LEU A 73 17.57 -12.01 -4.24
C LEU A 73 16.48 -11.31 -5.04
N VAL A 74 15.28 -11.24 -4.49
CA VAL A 74 14.09 -10.72 -5.16
C VAL A 74 13.47 -9.62 -4.29
N ASP A 75 13.02 -8.55 -4.95
CA ASP A 75 12.20 -7.47 -4.41
C ASP A 75 10.80 -7.59 -5.01
N GLU A 76 9.78 -7.73 -4.16
CA GLU A 76 8.38 -7.77 -4.57
C GLU A 76 7.83 -6.35 -4.64
N ARG A 77 7.25 -5.90 -5.76
CA ARG A 77 6.74 -4.52 -5.88
C ARG A 77 5.29 -4.50 -6.33
N LEU A 78 4.46 -3.76 -5.62
CA LEU A 78 3.09 -3.48 -6.00
C LEU A 78 3.06 -2.77 -7.36
N VAL A 79 2.26 -3.30 -8.30
CA VAL A 79 2.12 -2.74 -9.65
C VAL A 79 0.72 -2.15 -9.85
N PRO A 80 0.58 -0.99 -10.51
CA PRO A 80 -0.72 -0.47 -10.92
C PRO A 80 -1.45 -1.44 -11.85
N VAL A 81 -2.77 -1.53 -11.67
CA VAL A 81 -3.65 -2.41 -12.46
C VAL A 81 -4.69 -1.60 -13.20
N VAL A 82 -5.38 -2.22 -14.14
CA VAL A 82 -6.41 -1.60 -14.97
C VAL A 82 -7.46 -0.76 -14.19
N ASP A 83 -7.74 0.45 -14.65
CA ASP A 83 -8.76 1.36 -14.10
C ASP A 83 -10.17 1.04 -14.62
N ALA A 84 -10.65 -0.18 -14.36
CA ALA A 84 -11.96 -0.69 -14.81
C ALA A 84 -13.18 0.14 -14.34
N TRP A 85 -12.99 1.06 -13.38
CA TRP A 85 -13.99 2.01 -12.90
C TRP A 85 -14.05 3.33 -13.71
N ALA A 86 -13.03 3.59 -14.53
CA ALA A 86 -12.85 4.88 -15.19
C ALA A 86 -13.82 5.09 -16.36
N LEU A 87 -14.34 6.31 -16.45
CA LEU A 87 -15.28 6.75 -17.46
C LEU A 87 -14.91 8.17 -17.90
N GLY A 88 -14.41 8.30 -19.12
CA GLY A 88 -14.20 9.58 -19.77
C GLY A 88 -15.47 10.14 -20.38
N TRP A 89 -15.43 11.42 -20.75
CA TRP A 89 -16.56 12.12 -21.37
C TRP A 89 -16.11 12.94 -22.57
N ALA A 90 -16.95 13.02 -23.58
CA ALA A 90 -16.89 14.01 -24.65
C ALA A 90 -18.24 14.73 -24.76
N ALA A 91 -18.21 16.00 -25.16
CA ALA A 91 -19.40 16.81 -25.41
C ALA A 91 -19.30 17.48 -26.78
N ASP A 92 -20.33 17.29 -27.62
CA ASP A 92 -20.36 17.68 -29.04
C ASP A 92 -19.08 17.28 -29.81
N GLY A 93 -18.58 16.07 -29.53
CA GLY A 93 -17.39 15.49 -30.17
C GLY A 93 -16.04 15.96 -29.60
N ALA A 94 -16.02 16.89 -28.64
CA ALA A 94 -14.79 17.34 -27.98
C ALA A 94 -14.60 16.66 -26.61
N PRO A 95 -13.38 16.16 -26.27
CA PRO A 95 -13.11 15.60 -24.95
C PRO A 95 -13.38 16.62 -23.83
N VAL A 96 -14.02 16.17 -22.76
CA VAL A 96 -14.21 16.96 -21.54
C VAL A 96 -12.90 16.94 -20.73
N ALA A 97 -12.26 18.10 -20.65
CA ALA A 97 -11.07 18.29 -19.84
C ALA A 97 -11.41 18.30 -18.35
N ASP A 98 -10.49 17.79 -17.51
CA ASP A 98 -10.61 17.85 -16.05
C ASP A 98 -10.10 19.18 -15.46
N THR A 99 -9.72 20.13 -16.31
CA THR A 99 -9.22 21.44 -15.87
C THR A 99 -10.32 22.24 -15.18
N GLY A 100 -10.08 22.62 -13.92
CA GLY A 100 -11.02 23.40 -13.12
C GLY A 100 -12.07 22.59 -12.37
N ALA A 101 -12.03 21.25 -12.43
CA ALA A 101 -12.94 20.41 -11.67
C ALA A 101 -12.76 20.58 -10.16
N THR A 102 -13.88 20.70 -9.45
CA THR A 102 -13.87 20.65 -7.99
C THR A 102 -13.84 19.19 -7.55
N ARG A 103 -13.06 18.90 -6.51
CA ARG A 103 -12.96 17.56 -5.91
C ARG A 103 -13.01 17.69 -4.40
N VAL A 104 -13.86 16.91 -3.76
CA VAL A 104 -14.11 16.95 -2.32
C VAL A 104 -14.16 15.53 -1.78
N LEU A 105 -13.21 15.20 -0.91
CA LEU A 105 -13.25 13.97 -0.14
C LEU A 105 -14.08 14.22 1.13
N ASP A 106 -15.26 13.60 1.20
CA ASP A 106 -16.11 13.60 2.39
C ASP A 106 -15.72 12.40 3.28
N LEU A 107 -15.15 12.70 4.45
CA LEU A 107 -14.62 11.69 5.36
C LEU A 107 -15.71 10.80 5.99
N ARG A 108 -16.99 11.14 5.82
CA ARG A 108 -18.12 10.33 6.28
C ARG A 108 -18.70 9.43 5.19
N ARG A 109 -18.31 9.62 3.92
CA ARG A 109 -19.07 9.06 2.80
C ARG A 109 -18.18 8.58 1.67
N LEU A 110 -17.64 9.51 0.87
CA LEU A 110 -17.15 9.24 -0.48
C LEU A 110 -16.33 10.40 -1.07
N LEU A 111 -15.83 10.21 -2.29
CA LEU A 111 -15.21 11.28 -3.09
C LEU A 111 -16.23 11.86 -4.08
N GLU A 112 -16.40 13.17 -4.07
CA GLU A 112 -17.24 13.93 -4.99
C GLU A 112 -16.37 14.73 -5.96
N ARG A 113 -16.82 14.82 -7.22
CA ARG A 113 -16.20 15.62 -8.26
C ARG A 113 -17.26 16.33 -9.08
N GLU A 114 -17.02 17.58 -9.44
CA GLU A 114 -17.91 18.36 -10.31
C GLU A 114 -17.12 19.09 -11.38
N ILE A 115 -17.63 19.05 -12.60
CA ILE A 115 -17.05 19.67 -13.79
C ILE A 115 -18.13 20.51 -14.46
N GLU A 116 -17.83 21.79 -14.67
CA GLU A 116 -18.62 22.65 -15.55
C GLU A 116 -18.00 22.63 -16.94
N VAL A 117 -18.82 22.32 -17.95
CA VAL A 117 -18.37 22.19 -19.33
C VAL A 117 -19.11 23.20 -20.19
N ARG A 118 -18.36 23.90 -21.04
CA ARG A 118 -18.91 24.63 -22.17
C ARG A 118 -18.46 23.92 -23.45
N THR A 119 -19.41 23.42 -24.23
CA THR A 119 -19.11 22.69 -25.47
C THR A 119 -18.56 23.65 -26.53
N PRO A 120 -17.92 23.13 -27.60
CA PRO A 120 -17.53 23.95 -28.75
C PRO A 120 -18.70 24.71 -29.39
N GLY A 121 -19.92 24.13 -29.34
CA GLY A 121 -21.16 24.77 -29.78
C GLY A 121 -21.72 25.82 -28.81
N GLY A 122 -21.07 26.04 -27.66
CA GLY A 122 -21.45 27.03 -26.66
C GLY A 122 -22.44 26.55 -25.60
N ALA A 123 -22.96 25.32 -25.72
CA ALA A 123 -23.87 24.72 -24.76
C ALA A 123 -23.19 24.50 -23.40
N ARG A 124 -23.95 24.61 -22.30
CA ARG A 124 -23.43 24.39 -20.95
C ARG A 124 -23.92 23.08 -20.35
N LEU A 125 -23.01 22.33 -19.75
CA LEU A 125 -23.27 21.08 -19.04
C LEU A 125 -22.64 21.14 -17.64
N THR A 126 -23.23 20.42 -16.69
CA THR A 126 -22.61 20.10 -15.39
C THR A 126 -22.51 18.59 -15.27
N LEU A 127 -21.31 18.08 -15.01
CA LEU A 127 -21.06 16.67 -14.75
C LEU A 127 -20.64 16.50 -13.30
N THR A 128 -21.38 15.69 -12.55
CA THR A 128 -21.06 15.37 -11.15
C THR A 128 -20.75 13.88 -11.04
N ALA A 129 -19.61 13.53 -10.47
CA ALA A 129 -19.24 12.16 -10.15
C ALA A 129 -19.18 11.96 -8.62
N THR A 130 -19.68 10.83 -8.17
CA THR A 130 -19.56 10.37 -6.78
C THR A 130 -18.95 8.97 -6.80
N ARG A 131 -17.87 8.74 -6.03
CA ARG A 131 -17.14 7.45 -6.02
C ARG A 131 -16.98 6.93 -4.60
N LEU A 132 -17.20 5.62 -4.45
CA LEU A 132 -16.77 4.87 -3.28
C LEU A 132 -15.93 3.64 -3.67
N VAL A 133 -14.96 3.30 -2.82
CA VAL A 133 -14.35 1.97 -2.73
C VAL A 133 -14.96 1.33 -1.49
N SER A 134 -15.70 0.24 -1.66
CA SER A 134 -16.57 -0.26 -0.59
C SER A 134 -15.77 -0.80 0.58
N LEU A 135 -16.06 -0.30 1.78
CA LEU A 135 -15.51 -0.84 3.03
C LEU A 135 -16.14 -2.19 3.40
N VAL A 136 -17.33 -2.50 2.87
CA VAL A 136 -18.07 -3.74 3.14
C VAL A 136 -17.83 -4.78 2.05
N ARG A 137 -17.76 -4.39 0.78
CA ARG A 137 -17.59 -5.31 -0.36
C ARG A 137 -16.17 -5.19 -0.89
N ARG A 138 -15.31 -6.09 -0.43
CA ARG A 138 -13.85 -6.05 -0.60
C ARG A 138 -13.41 -5.78 -2.04
N GLU A 139 -14.09 -6.35 -3.02
CA GLU A 139 -13.72 -6.32 -4.43
C GLU A 139 -14.30 -5.13 -5.23
N VAL A 140 -15.14 -4.29 -4.63
CA VAL A 140 -16.03 -3.38 -5.39
C VAL A 140 -15.62 -1.91 -5.32
N VAL A 141 -15.54 -1.28 -6.50
CA VAL A 141 -15.59 0.18 -6.69
C VAL A 141 -16.88 0.55 -7.40
N ALA A 142 -17.52 1.63 -6.95
CA ALA A 142 -18.70 2.17 -7.60
C ALA A 142 -18.49 3.67 -7.88
N THR A 143 -18.80 4.10 -9.09
CA THR A 143 -18.85 5.53 -9.45
C THR A 143 -20.20 5.83 -10.08
N ARG A 144 -20.92 6.82 -9.56
CA ARG A 144 -22.15 7.34 -10.18
C ARG A 144 -21.89 8.71 -10.78
N TRP A 145 -22.16 8.83 -12.06
CA TRP A 145 -22.12 10.06 -12.83
C TRP A 145 -23.53 10.59 -13.03
N HIS A 146 -23.72 11.88 -12.82
CA HIS A 146 -24.92 12.61 -13.16
C HIS A 146 -24.55 13.79 -14.07
N VAL A 147 -25.03 13.77 -15.30
CA VAL A 147 -24.82 14.78 -16.33
C VAL A 147 -26.10 15.59 -16.48
N ARG A 148 -26.03 16.89 -16.28
CA ARG A 148 -27.15 17.82 -16.49
C ARG A 148 -26.83 18.77 -17.64
N ALA A 149 -27.71 18.82 -18.62
CA ALA A 149 -27.64 19.76 -19.73
C ALA A 149 -28.43 21.02 -19.40
N HIS A 150 -27.76 22.18 -19.36
CA HIS A 150 -28.46 23.48 -19.24
C HIS A 150 -28.97 23.94 -20.60
N ASP A 151 -28.19 23.65 -21.63
CA ASP A 151 -28.48 23.89 -23.03
C ASP A 151 -28.42 22.53 -23.77
N ALA A 152 -29.15 22.37 -24.87
CA ALA A 152 -29.17 21.10 -25.60
C ALA A 152 -27.78 20.74 -26.14
N ALA A 153 -27.34 19.50 -25.94
CA ALA A 153 -26.01 19.03 -26.34
C ALA A 153 -25.99 17.51 -26.50
N ARG A 154 -25.01 17.01 -27.27
CA ARG A 154 -24.69 15.59 -27.31
C ARG A 154 -23.53 15.30 -26.36
N VAL A 155 -23.65 14.24 -25.57
CA VAL A 155 -22.55 13.73 -24.75
C VAL A 155 -22.24 12.28 -25.10
N THR A 156 -20.97 11.92 -25.00
CA THR A 156 -20.49 10.55 -25.19
C THR A 156 -19.73 10.13 -23.93
N ALA A 157 -20.18 9.07 -23.28
CA ALA A 157 -19.42 8.41 -22.23
C ALA A 157 -18.43 7.41 -22.85
N LEU A 158 -17.19 7.45 -22.38
CA LEU A 158 -16.05 6.72 -22.92
C LEU A 158 -15.47 5.80 -21.84
N PRO A 159 -16.00 4.57 -21.65
CA PRO A 159 -15.45 3.63 -20.70
C PRO A 159 -13.97 3.37 -20.99
N VAL A 160 -13.16 3.26 -19.93
CA VAL A 160 -11.74 2.94 -20.03
C VAL A 160 -11.51 1.58 -19.42
N PRO A 161 -11.82 0.50 -20.14
CA PRO A 161 -11.54 -0.83 -19.65
C PRO A 161 -10.04 -1.12 -19.67
N GLY A 162 -9.19 -0.18 -20.11
CA GLY A 162 -7.73 -0.24 -20.00
C GLY A 162 -7.11 -1.47 -20.66
N CYS A 163 -7.66 -1.90 -21.79
CA CYS A 163 -7.05 -2.91 -22.66
C CYS A 163 -5.92 -2.34 -23.51
N GLY A 164 -5.08 -1.50 -22.90
CA GLY A 164 -3.91 -0.88 -23.50
C GLY A 164 -3.08 -1.93 -24.23
N HIS A 165 -3.20 -1.86 -25.56
CA HIS A 165 -2.45 -2.49 -26.63
C HIS A 165 -1.40 -3.47 -26.16
N ALA A 166 -1.70 -4.76 -26.33
CA ALA A 166 -0.67 -5.75 -26.53
C ALA A 166 0.15 -5.32 -27.76
N ASP A 167 1.18 -4.50 -27.54
CA ASP A 167 2.44 -4.77 -28.22
C ASP A 167 2.92 -6.10 -27.62
N ALA A 168 2.36 -7.17 -28.18
CA ALA A 168 3.02 -8.43 -28.26
C ALA A 168 4.28 -8.22 -29.10
N THR A 169 5.29 -7.56 -28.54
CA THR A 169 6.65 -8.05 -28.70
C THR A 169 6.62 -9.41 -27.98
N GLY A 170 6.27 -10.52 -28.62
CA GLY A 170 6.94 -10.96 -29.82
C GLY A 170 8.36 -11.39 -29.47
N ALA A 171 8.52 -12.16 -28.39
CA ALA A 171 9.67 -13.02 -28.07
C ALA A 171 9.11 -14.01 -27.03
N ASP A 172 9.15 -15.34 -27.16
CA ASP A 172 10.32 -16.21 -27.31
C ASP A 172 11.57 -15.76 -26.51
N ASP A 173 11.39 -14.87 -25.53
CA ASP A 173 12.37 -14.60 -24.49
C ASP A 173 12.09 -15.58 -23.35
N LEU A 174 13.11 -16.36 -23.00
CA LEU A 174 13.05 -17.34 -21.92
C LEU A 174 12.92 -16.69 -20.53
N ASP A 175 13.03 -15.35 -20.44
CA ASP A 175 12.91 -14.56 -19.21
C ASP A 175 12.31 -13.17 -19.53
N PRO A 176 10.97 -12.98 -19.49
CA PRO A 176 10.35 -11.69 -19.74
C PRO A 176 10.73 -10.67 -18.66
N GLU A 177 10.93 -9.41 -19.07
CA GLU A 177 11.12 -8.27 -18.16
C GLU A 177 9.96 -8.21 -17.14
N PRO A 178 10.23 -7.86 -15.87
CA PRO A 178 9.19 -7.71 -14.85
C PRO A 178 8.11 -6.73 -15.30
N GLY A 179 6.83 -7.12 -15.21
CA GLY A 179 5.72 -6.28 -15.63
C GLY A 179 4.36 -6.94 -15.51
N LEU A 180 3.32 -6.23 -15.93
CA LEU A 180 1.94 -6.72 -15.89
C LEU A 180 1.37 -6.73 -17.30
N GLY A 181 1.11 -7.92 -17.84
CA GLY A 181 0.55 -8.11 -19.18
C GLY A 181 -0.95 -8.36 -19.15
N THR A 182 -1.69 -7.80 -20.12
CA THR A 182 -3.10 -8.13 -20.36
C THR A 182 -3.21 -9.43 -21.14
N THR A 183 -3.85 -10.46 -20.57
CA THR A 183 -3.96 -11.80 -21.16
C THR A 183 -5.30 -12.05 -21.82
N HIS A 184 -6.36 -11.39 -21.35
CA HIS A 184 -7.69 -11.47 -21.92
C HIS A 184 -8.41 -10.14 -21.78
N CYS A 185 -9.17 -9.78 -22.80
CA CYS A 185 -10.00 -8.60 -22.77
C CYS A 185 -11.24 -8.79 -23.65
N ARG A 186 -12.41 -8.40 -23.14
CA ARG A 186 -13.69 -8.41 -23.86
C ARG A 186 -14.54 -7.20 -23.47
N HIS A 187 -15.17 -6.57 -24.46
CA HIS A 187 -16.02 -5.40 -24.29
C HIS A 187 -17.41 -5.61 -24.89
N GLU A 188 -18.43 -5.20 -24.14
CA GLU A 188 -19.83 -5.21 -24.55
C GLU A 188 -20.52 -3.93 -24.04
N PRO A 189 -21.65 -3.52 -24.65
CA PRO A 189 -22.46 -2.40 -24.13
C PRO A 189 -22.72 -2.47 -22.61
N GLY A 190 -22.97 -3.68 -22.09
CA GLY A 190 -23.25 -3.90 -20.67
C GLY A 190 -22.03 -3.91 -19.75
N GLY A 191 -20.80 -3.82 -20.25
CA GLY A 191 -19.61 -3.95 -19.41
C GLY A 191 -18.34 -4.43 -20.11
N SER A 192 -17.30 -4.70 -19.33
CA SER A 192 -16.03 -5.23 -19.84
C SER A 192 -15.45 -6.28 -18.91
N VAL A 193 -14.64 -7.18 -19.46
CA VAL A 193 -13.86 -8.19 -18.74
C VAL A 193 -12.41 -8.02 -19.13
N VAL A 194 -11.52 -7.93 -18.14
CA VAL A 194 -10.08 -7.73 -18.36
C VAL A 194 -9.30 -8.63 -17.41
N HIS A 195 -8.41 -9.44 -17.94
CA HIS A 195 -7.50 -10.26 -17.16
C HIS A 195 -6.07 -9.78 -17.36
N GLN A 196 -5.32 -9.65 -16.27
CA GLN A 196 -3.90 -9.31 -16.32
C GLN A 196 -3.11 -10.31 -15.49
N ARG A 197 -1.85 -10.54 -15.88
CA ARG A 197 -0.94 -11.45 -15.17
C ARG A 197 0.46 -10.86 -15.13
N ALA A 198 1.04 -10.84 -13.94
CA ALA A 198 2.43 -10.46 -13.73
C ALA A 198 3.35 -11.52 -14.34
N HIS A 199 4.41 -11.09 -15.00
CA HIS A 199 5.27 -11.96 -15.79
C HIS A 199 6.07 -12.92 -14.91
N ARG A 200 6.65 -12.46 -13.80
CA ARG A 200 7.53 -13.26 -12.94
C ARG A 200 6.81 -13.82 -11.72
N SER A 201 6.13 -12.98 -10.95
CA SER A 201 5.41 -13.41 -9.73
C SER A 201 4.23 -14.35 -10.02
N GLY A 202 3.74 -14.35 -11.27
CA GLY A 202 2.57 -15.12 -11.71
C GLY A 202 1.25 -14.68 -11.09
N ARG A 203 1.24 -13.59 -10.30
CA ARG A 203 0.04 -13.00 -9.70
C ARG A 203 -0.86 -12.48 -10.82
N ALA A 204 -2.13 -12.84 -10.75
CA ALA A 204 -3.12 -12.49 -11.75
C ALA A 204 -4.27 -11.69 -11.13
N LEU A 205 -4.99 -10.99 -12.00
CA LEU A 205 -6.26 -10.36 -11.68
C LEU A 205 -7.29 -10.56 -12.78
N ALA A 206 -8.56 -10.56 -12.38
CA ALA A 206 -9.69 -10.35 -13.27
C ALA A 206 -10.48 -9.13 -12.79
N ALA A 207 -10.72 -8.19 -13.70
CA ALA A 207 -11.57 -7.03 -13.50
C ALA A 207 -12.83 -7.18 -14.36
N ARG A 208 -13.99 -6.95 -13.76
CA ARG A 208 -15.27 -6.90 -14.48
C ARG A 208 -15.97 -5.58 -14.21
N THR A 209 -16.38 -4.91 -15.28
CA THR A 209 -17.13 -3.66 -15.22
C THR A 209 -18.56 -3.89 -15.65
N GLY A 210 -19.49 -3.19 -15.02
CA GLY A 210 -20.88 -3.14 -15.40
C GLY A 210 -21.44 -1.73 -15.36
N HIS A 211 -22.28 -1.39 -16.33
CA HIS A 211 -22.94 -0.09 -16.39
C HIS A 211 -24.43 -0.21 -16.12
N ALA A 212 -25.01 0.75 -15.38
CA ALA A 212 -26.44 0.99 -15.31
C ALA A 212 -26.71 2.43 -15.75
N VAL A 213 -27.72 2.62 -16.61
CA VAL A 213 -27.98 3.90 -17.26
C VAL A 213 -29.42 4.31 -17.01
N ARG A 214 -29.62 5.56 -16.59
CA ARG A 214 -30.93 6.19 -16.47
C ARG A 214 -30.86 7.56 -17.13
N ALA A 215 -31.97 8.03 -17.69
CA ALA A 215 -32.03 9.33 -18.32
C ALA A 215 -33.39 9.97 -18.11
N GLY A 216 -33.42 11.29 -18.15
CA GLY A 216 -34.67 12.05 -18.11
C GLY A 216 -35.48 11.94 -19.39
N ASP A 217 -36.75 12.35 -19.33
CA ASP A 217 -37.66 12.33 -20.47
C ASP A 217 -37.10 13.15 -21.64
N GLY A 218 -37.20 12.58 -22.85
CA GLY A 218 -36.70 13.20 -24.08
C GLY A 218 -35.21 13.03 -24.35
N THR A 219 -34.42 12.52 -23.38
CA THR A 219 -33.02 12.12 -23.62
C THR A 219 -32.98 10.83 -24.42
N ARG A 220 -32.30 10.82 -25.57
CA ARG A 220 -32.09 9.60 -26.36
C ARG A 220 -30.74 9.03 -26.04
N VAL A 221 -30.67 7.73 -25.71
CA VAL A 221 -29.43 7.06 -25.30
C VAL A 221 -29.20 5.83 -26.15
N ALA A 222 -27.98 5.65 -26.65
CA ALA A 222 -27.60 4.49 -27.44
C ALA A 222 -26.17 4.04 -27.11
N TRP A 223 -26.00 2.71 -26.98
CA TRP A 223 -24.68 2.12 -26.90
C TRP A 223 -24.17 1.79 -28.30
N HIS A 224 -22.91 2.13 -28.54
CA HIS A 224 -22.21 1.83 -29.78
C HIS A 224 -21.02 0.92 -29.48
N PRO A 225 -20.94 -0.28 -30.07
CA PRO A 225 -19.77 -1.13 -29.92
C PRO A 225 -18.56 -0.45 -30.58
N GLY A 226 -17.43 -0.47 -29.89
CA GLY A 226 -16.15 0.03 -30.39
C GLY A 226 -15.05 -1.03 -30.25
N PRO A 227 -13.90 -0.82 -30.90
CA PRO A 227 -12.80 -1.80 -30.91
C PRO A 227 -12.17 -2.02 -29.52
N HIS A 228 -12.24 -1.02 -28.63
CA HIS A 228 -11.59 -1.05 -27.31
C HIS A 228 -12.54 -0.83 -26.13
N ALA A 229 -13.78 -0.44 -26.39
CA ALA A 229 -14.86 -0.28 -25.42
C ALA A 229 -16.16 -0.01 -26.19
N ALA A 230 -17.30 -0.36 -25.61
CA ALA A 230 -18.56 0.22 -26.06
C ALA A 230 -18.64 1.67 -25.55
N THR A 231 -19.11 2.61 -26.37
CA THR A 231 -19.36 4.00 -25.99
C THR A 231 -20.85 4.24 -25.81
N LEU A 232 -21.21 5.17 -24.95
CA LEU A 232 -22.61 5.54 -24.70
C LEU A 232 -22.85 6.95 -25.23
N ASP A 233 -23.61 7.09 -26.30
CA ASP A 233 -24.04 8.39 -26.80
C ASP A 233 -25.39 8.76 -26.20
N ALA A 234 -25.52 10.03 -25.81
CA ALA A 234 -26.77 10.60 -25.35
C ALA A 234 -27.00 11.98 -25.97
N ASP A 235 -28.19 12.16 -26.57
CA ASP A 235 -28.70 13.45 -27.00
C ASP A 235 -29.56 14.04 -25.87
N LEU A 236 -29.06 15.07 -25.18
CA LEU A 236 -29.75 15.70 -24.06
C LEU A 236 -30.49 16.97 -24.53
N PRO A 237 -31.81 17.10 -24.28
CA PRO A 237 -32.49 18.38 -24.44
C PRO A 237 -32.04 19.39 -23.38
N ALA A 238 -32.34 20.67 -23.58
CA ALA A 238 -32.13 21.68 -22.54
C ALA A 238 -32.93 21.32 -21.27
N GLY A 239 -32.26 21.31 -20.11
CA GLY A 239 -32.82 20.83 -18.84
C GLY A 239 -32.81 19.31 -18.67
N GLY A 240 -32.44 18.54 -19.70
CA GLY A 240 -32.33 17.09 -19.67
C GLY A 240 -31.16 16.60 -18.81
N TRP A 241 -31.21 15.32 -18.44
CA TRP A 241 -30.16 14.68 -17.65
C TRP A 241 -29.92 13.22 -18.04
N LEU A 242 -28.72 12.74 -17.70
CA LEU A 242 -28.25 11.36 -17.85
C LEU A 242 -27.52 10.94 -16.57
N GLU A 243 -27.83 9.76 -16.05
CA GLU A 243 -27.12 9.11 -14.97
C GLU A 243 -26.47 7.82 -15.46
N VAL A 244 -25.18 7.63 -15.13
CA VAL A 244 -24.42 6.42 -15.45
C VAL A 244 -23.75 5.92 -14.18
N GLU A 245 -24.17 4.76 -13.70
CA GLU A 245 -23.49 4.02 -12.64
C GLU A 245 -22.46 3.07 -13.27
N VAL A 246 -21.21 3.16 -12.83
CA VAL A 246 -20.10 2.27 -13.20
C VAL A 246 -19.72 1.45 -11.97
N LEU A 247 -19.98 0.15 -12.04
CA LEU A 247 -19.59 -0.81 -11.03
C LEU A 247 -18.41 -1.62 -11.55
N ALA A 248 -17.29 -1.61 -10.81
CA ALA A 248 -16.12 -2.42 -11.12
C ALA A 248 -15.85 -3.39 -9.97
N ALA A 249 -15.63 -4.66 -10.32
CA ALA A 249 -15.27 -5.72 -9.38
C ALA A 249 -13.91 -6.31 -9.76
N TYR A 250 -13.03 -6.45 -8.77
CA TYR A 250 -11.67 -6.96 -8.95
C TYR A 250 -11.43 -8.21 -8.11
N ALA A 251 -10.95 -9.28 -8.74
CA ALA A 251 -10.42 -10.44 -8.04
C ALA A 251 -8.94 -10.60 -8.36
N ALA A 252 -8.12 -10.91 -7.35
CA ALA A 252 -6.68 -11.16 -7.50
C ALA A 252 -6.27 -12.47 -6.83
N GLY A 253 -5.22 -13.11 -7.34
CA GLY A 253 -4.69 -14.36 -6.80
C GLY A 253 -3.69 -15.04 -7.72
N THR A 254 -3.33 -16.29 -7.38
CA THR A 254 -2.46 -17.17 -8.20
C THR A 254 -3.25 -18.10 -9.10
N ASP A 255 -4.47 -18.48 -8.71
CA ASP A 255 -5.38 -19.30 -9.51
C ASP A 255 -6.18 -18.42 -10.47
N ALA A 256 -5.61 -18.18 -11.65
CA ALA A 256 -6.17 -17.31 -12.68
C ALA A 256 -7.56 -17.77 -13.16
N ASP A 257 -7.80 -19.09 -13.21
CA ASP A 257 -9.04 -19.67 -13.74
C ASP A 257 -10.25 -19.36 -12.83
N ALA A 258 -10.02 -19.23 -11.52
CA ALA A 258 -11.08 -18.88 -10.57
C ALA A 258 -11.38 -17.37 -10.49
N LEU A 259 -10.49 -16.49 -10.95
CA LEU A 259 -10.60 -15.04 -10.72
C LEU A 259 -11.80 -14.43 -11.44
N ASP A 260 -12.03 -14.81 -12.69
CA ASP A 260 -13.12 -14.27 -13.49
C ASP A 260 -14.50 -14.57 -12.88
N GLY A 261 -14.68 -15.80 -12.40
CA GLY A 261 -15.90 -16.20 -11.70
C GLY A 261 -16.10 -15.46 -10.37
N ARG A 262 -15.02 -15.20 -9.62
CA ARG A 262 -15.07 -14.40 -8.38
C ARG A 262 -15.44 -12.95 -8.65
N ALA A 263 -14.77 -12.29 -9.60
CA ALA A 263 -15.09 -10.93 -10.02
C ALA A 263 -16.53 -10.84 -10.56
N GLY A 264 -16.98 -11.87 -11.27
CA GLY A 264 -18.34 -11.96 -11.81
C GLY A 264 -19.41 -12.02 -10.72
N ARG A 265 -19.20 -12.83 -9.68
CA ARG A 265 -20.10 -12.89 -8.51
C ARG A 265 -20.14 -11.56 -7.75
N ALA A 266 -18.97 -10.98 -7.46
CA ALA A 266 -18.89 -9.69 -6.78
C ALA A 266 -19.61 -8.57 -7.56
N LEU A 267 -19.46 -8.53 -8.89
CA LEU A 267 -20.18 -7.58 -9.73
C LEU A 267 -21.69 -7.82 -9.72
N ALA A 268 -22.14 -9.08 -9.78
CA ALA A 268 -23.56 -9.43 -9.75
C ALA A 268 -24.21 -9.02 -8.42
N GLU A 269 -23.54 -9.26 -7.30
CA GLU A 269 -23.99 -8.85 -5.97
C GLU A 269 -24.03 -7.32 -5.83
N ALA A 270 -23.02 -6.61 -6.32
CA ALA A 270 -23.00 -5.15 -6.32
C ALA A 270 -24.15 -4.56 -7.17
N ARG A 271 -24.42 -5.14 -8.34
CA ARG A 271 -25.54 -4.77 -9.20
C ARG A 271 -26.89 -5.01 -8.52
N ALA A 272 -27.05 -6.15 -7.85
CA ALA A 272 -28.28 -6.46 -7.14
C ALA A 272 -28.52 -5.52 -5.95
N ALA A 273 -27.46 -5.05 -5.29
CA ALA A 273 -27.56 -4.06 -4.22
C ALA A 273 -27.94 -2.66 -4.75
N GLY A 274 -27.37 -2.26 -5.88
CA GLY A 274 -27.55 -0.92 -6.46
C GLY A 274 -26.85 0.19 -5.67
N TRP A 275 -26.77 1.38 -6.26
CA TRP A 275 -26.04 2.51 -5.67
C TRP A 275 -26.46 2.86 -4.25
N ASP A 276 -27.77 3.01 -3.99
CA ASP A 276 -28.24 3.50 -2.70
C ASP A 276 -27.90 2.55 -1.55
N ARG A 277 -27.90 1.24 -1.80
CA ARG A 277 -27.48 0.28 -0.77
C ARG A 277 -25.97 0.30 -0.57
N LEU A 278 -25.18 0.38 -1.64
CA LEU A 278 -23.72 0.49 -1.53
C LEU A 278 -23.31 1.75 -0.74
N LEU A 279 -24.00 2.87 -0.97
CA LEU A 279 -23.78 4.10 -0.23
C LEU A 279 -24.15 3.95 1.25
N ARG A 280 -25.32 3.38 1.58
CA ARG A 280 -25.70 3.14 2.98
C ARG A 280 -24.75 2.20 3.70
N GLU A 281 -24.29 1.14 3.03
CA GLU A 281 -23.28 0.21 3.58
C GLU A 281 -21.96 0.93 3.88
N GLN A 282 -21.54 1.86 3.00
CA GLN A 282 -20.35 2.68 3.18
C GLN A 282 -20.49 3.68 4.35
N GLU A 283 -21.59 4.43 4.40
CA GLU A 283 -21.89 5.39 5.47
C GLU A 283 -21.96 4.69 6.83
N ALA A 284 -22.69 3.57 6.93
CA ALA A 284 -22.78 2.80 8.17
C ALA A 284 -21.43 2.27 8.65
N ALA A 285 -20.56 1.83 7.73
CA ALA A 285 -19.21 1.37 8.10
C ALA A 285 -18.34 2.52 8.64
N LEU A 286 -18.43 3.71 8.05
CA LEU A 286 -17.70 4.89 8.53
C LEU A 286 -18.30 5.42 9.84
N ASP A 287 -19.62 5.49 9.96
CA ASP A 287 -20.31 5.91 11.18
C ASP A 287 -19.91 5.03 12.36
N ALA A 288 -19.84 3.71 12.20
CA ALA A 288 -19.37 2.80 13.25
C ALA A 288 -17.94 3.08 13.72
N VAL A 289 -17.04 3.50 12.82
CA VAL A 289 -15.68 3.95 13.18
C VAL A 289 -15.75 5.27 13.96
N TRP A 290 -16.50 6.25 13.46
CA TRP A 290 -16.59 7.57 14.08
C TRP A 290 -17.26 7.53 15.46
N GLU A 291 -18.24 6.67 15.65
CA GLU A 291 -18.87 6.41 16.95
C GLU A 291 -17.87 5.88 17.99
N ARG A 292 -16.92 5.03 17.56
CA ARG A 292 -15.91 4.45 18.45
C ARG A 292 -14.71 5.37 18.69
N GLY A 293 -14.33 6.19 17.71
CA GLY A 293 -13.01 6.82 17.68
C GLY A 293 -12.89 8.25 17.17
N ASP A 294 -13.99 8.99 16.94
CA ASP A 294 -13.87 10.42 16.57
C ASP A 294 -13.22 11.23 17.71
N VAL A 295 -12.18 11.98 17.37
CA VAL A 295 -11.49 12.89 18.30
C VAL A 295 -11.97 14.31 18.01
N ARG A 296 -12.65 14.92 18.99
CA ARG A 296 -13.16 16.30 18.86
C ARG A 296 -12.14 17.31 19.37
N VAL A 297 -11.77 18.25 18.49
CA VAL A 297 -10.82 19.33 18.77
C VAL A 297 -11.58 20.65 18.75
N GLU A 298 -11.65 21.32 19.89
CA GLU A 298 -12.35 22.59 20.02
C GLU A 298 -11.44 23.76 19.60
N GLY A 299 -11.99 24.69 18.82
CA GLY A 299 -11.32 25.96 18.47
C GLY A 299 -10.34 25.91 17.30
N ASP A 300 -10.04 24.73 16.74
CA ASP A 300 -9.13 24.58 15.59
C ASP A 300 -9.70 23.59 14.54
N ASP A 301 -10.39 24.15 13.54
CA ASP A 301 -11.00 23.37 12.45
C ASP A 301 -9.96 22.68 11.55
N VAL A 302 -8.75 23.27 11.41
CA VAL A 302 -7.66 22.68 10.61
C VAL A 302 -7.16 21.41 11.30
N LEU A 303 -6.88 21.50 12.60
CA LEU A 303 -6.43 20.35 13.38
C LEU A 303 -7.54 19.29 13.50
N GLN A 304 -8.79 19.72 13.67
CA GLN A 304 -9.94 18.82 13.66
C GLN A 304 -10.05 18.02 12.36
N GLN A 305 -9.92 18.69 11.20
CA GLN A 305 -9.91 18.04 9.89
C GLN A 305 -8.72 17.09 9.75
N ALA A 306 -7.53 17.50 10.19
CA ALA A 306 -6.31 16.70 10.08
C ALA A 306 -6.39 15.38 10.86
N VAL A 307 -6.89 15.41 12.11
CA VAL A 307 -7.04 14.20 12.94
C VAL A 307 -8.08 13.26 12.36
N ARG A 308 -9.22 13.78 11.88
CA ARG A 308 -10.24 12.97 11.18
C ARG A 308 -9.69 12.38 9.89
N TYR A 309 -8.99 13.16 9.09
CA TYR A 309 -8.36 12.66 7.87
C TYR A 309 -7.34 11.54 8.16
N ALA A 310 -6.54 11.68 9.22
CA ALA A 310 -5.59 10.64 9.63
C ALA A 310 -6.30 9.33 10.00
N LEU A 311 -7.35 9.38 10.83
CA LEU A 311 -8.15 8.21 11.18
C LEU A 311 -8.84 7.59 9.94
N PHE A 312 -9.42 8.44 9.08
CA PHE A 312 -10.02 7.98 7.83
C PHE A 312 -9.02 7.19 6.99
N GLN A 313 -7.80 7.71 6.76
CA GLN A 313 -6.80 7.01 5.95
C GLN A 313 -6.26 5.74 6.62
N VAL A 314 -6.19 5.68 7.96
CA VAL A 314 -5.89 4.43 8.69
C VAL A 314 -6.94 3.35 8.37
N VAL A 315 -8.23 3.70 8.35
CA VAL A 315 -9.31 2.78 7.97
C VAL A 315 -9.22 2.39 6.49
N GLN A 316 -9.01 3.36 5.59
CA GLN A 316 -8.86 3.08 4.15
C GLN A 316 -7.69 2.13 3.85
N ALA A 317 -6.62 2.18 4.64
CA ALA A 317 -5.46 1.31 4.50
C ALA A 317 -5.67 -0.11 5.06
N SER A 318 -6.71 -0.36 5.86
CA SER A 318 -6.79 -1.54 6.73
C SER A 318 -8.09 -2.34 6.71
N ALA A 319 -9.22 -1.77 6.27
CA ALA A 319 -10.54 -2.36 6.53
C ALA A 319 -10.74 -3.81 6.01
N ARG A 320 -10.07 -4.19 4.93
CA ARG A 320 -10.18 -5.48 4.22
C ARG A 320 -8.81 -6.07 3.89
N VAL A 321 -7.91 -6.06 4.88
CA VAL A 321 -6.53 -6.59 4.74
C VAL A 321 -6.41 -8.10 4.88
N GLU A 322 -7.52 -8.85 4.83
CA GLU A 322 -7.52 -10.29 5.02
C GLU A 322 -6.60 -10.97 3.99
N GLY A 323 -5.55 -11.62 4.48
CA GLY A 323 -4.56 -12.32 3.64
C GLY A 323 -3.53 -11.44 2.95
N SER A 324 -3.47 -10.13 3.22
CA SER A 324 -2.44 -9.23 2.65
C SER A 324 -1.73 -8.33 3.65
N GLY A 325 -2.28 -8.14 4.84
CA GLY A 325 -1.71 -7.22 5.83
C GLY A 325 -1.85 -5.75 5.44
N VAL A 326 -1.34 -4.87 6.31
CA VAL A 326 -1.41 -3.41 6.18
C VAL A 326 -0.09 -2.92 5.57
N ARG A 327 -0.18 -2.06 4.56
CA ARG A 327 0.99 -1.55 3.83
C ARG A 327 1.41 -0.18 4.34
N ALA A 328 2.70 0.14 4.30
CA ALA A 328 3.24 1.39 4.84
C ALA A 328 2.68 2.67 4.21
N LYS A 329 2.24 2.61 2.94
CA LYS A 329 1.53 3.71 2.24
C LYS A 329 0.08 3.35 1.90
N GLY A 330 -0.49 2.35 2.56
CA GLY A 330 -1.77 1.76 2.18
C GLY A 330 -1.79 1.39 0.69
N LEU A 331 -2.86 1.77 0.01
CA LEU A 331 -2.98 1.68 -1.45
C LEU A 331 -3.12 3.08 -2.10
N ALA A 332 -2.47 4.09 -1.50
CA ALA A 332 -2.46 5.48 -2.00
C ALA A 332 -1.35 5.77 -3.03
N GLY A 333 -0.46 4.80 -3.27
CA GLY A 333 0.62 4.88 -4.25
C GLY A 333 1.60 3.69 -4.12
N THR A 334 2.62 3.68 -4.97
CA THR A 334 3.65 2.63 -5.01
C THR A 334 4.87 2.93 -4.12
N GLY A 335 4.79 3.97 -3.28
CA GLY A 335 5.85 4.30 -2.32
C GLY A 335 6.15 3.14 -1.37
N TYR A 336 7.43 2.96 -1.01
CA TYR A 336 7.94 1.76 -0.34
C TYR A 336 7.56 0.43 -1.03
N HIS A 337 7.33 0.47 -2.35
CA HIS A 337 6.95 -0.68 -3.18
C HIS A 337 5.65 -1.38 -2.74
N GLY A 338 4.84 -0.74 -1.89
CA GLY A 338 3.66 -1.35 -1.27
C GLY A 338 3.99 -2.37 -0.19
N HIS A 339 5.17 -2.35 0.41
CA HIS A 339 5.56 -3.29 1.47
C HIS A 339 4.84 -3.03 2.80
N THR A 340 4.68 -4.11 3.54
CA THR A 340 4.34 -4.13 4.96
C THR A 340 5.63 -4.09 5.79
N PHE A 341 5.64 -3.25 6.82
CA PHE A 341 6.72 -3.09 7.80
C PHE A 341 6.17 -3.27 9.22
N TRP A 342 7.06 -3.24 10.22
CA TRP A 342 6.74 -3.15 11.64
C TRP A 342 5.87 -1.93 12.01
N ASP A 343 5.79 -0.93 11.13
CA ASP A 343 4.90 0.22 11.27
C ASP A 343 3.45 -0.18 11.56
N SER A 344 3.01 -1.29 10.97
CA SER A 344 1.65 -1.80 11.13
C SER A 344 1.36 -2.16 12.58
N GLU A 345 2.21 -2.99 13.17
CA GLU A 345 2.11 -3.45 14.55
C GLU A 345 2.23 -2.32 15.58
N CYS A 346 3.17 -1.39 15.34
CA CYS A 346 3.54 -0.37 16.31
C CYS A 346 2.69 0.89 16.25
N PHE A 347 2.22 1.32 15.07
CA PHE A 347 1.51 2.59 14.91
C PHE A 347 0.07 2.44 14.44
N VAL A 348 -0.23 1.43 13.61
CA VAL A 348 -1.57 1.29 13.01
C VAL A 348 -2.49 0.44 13.90
N LEU A 349 -2.06 -0.78 14.27
CA LEU A 349 -2.90 -1.70 15.03
C LEU A 349 -3.36 -1.15 16.40
N PRO A 350 -2.58 -0.30 17.11
CA PRO A 350 -3.07 0.36 18.33
C PRO A 350 -4.34 1.17 18.13
N VAL A 351 -4.48 1.85 17.00
CA VAL A 351 -5.70 2.59 16.66
C VAL A 351 -6.81 1.61 16.29
N LEU A 352 -6.49 0.62 15.43
CA LEU A 352 -7.47 -0.33 14.92
C LEU A 352 -8.10 -1.21 16.01
N ASP A 353 -7.37 -1.61 17.04
CA ASP A 353 -7.95 -2.42 18.12
C ASP A 353 -9.11 -1.73 18.86
N HIS A 354 -9.18 -0.40 18.80
CA HIS A 354 -10.27 0.36 19.39
C HIS A 354 -11.40 0.69 18.40
N VAL A 355 -11.08 0.95 17.14
CA VAL A 355 -12.07 1.46 16.16
C VAL A 355 -12.53 0.43 15.13
N LEU A 356 -11.70 -0.58 14.84
CA LEU A 356 -11.94 -1.63 13.84
C LEU A 356 -11.12 -2.91 14.18
N PRO A 357 -11.39 -3.58 15.32
CA PRO A 357 -10.56 -4.66 15.83
C PRO A 357 -10.45 -5.86 14.87
N GLU A 358 -11.46 -6.09 14.03
CA GLU A 358 -11.47 -7.16 13.04
C GLU A 358 -10.36 -6.95 11.98
N ALA A 359 -10.05 -5.70 11.63
CA ALA A 359 -8.96 -5.38 10.71
C ALA A 359 -7.57 -5.62 11.35
N ALA A 360 -7.42 -5.33 12.63
CA ALA A 360 -6.20 -5.64 13.36
C ALA A 360 -5.99 -7.15 13.51
N GLN A 361 -7.07 -7.89 13.83
CA GLN A 361 -7.06 -9.34 13.87
C GLN A 361 -6.70 -9.93 12.50
N ALA A 362 -7.26 -9.39 11.41
CA ALA A 362 -6.95 -9.82 10.05
C ALA A 362 -5.47 -9.61 9.68
N HIS A 363 -4.87 -8.50 10.10
CA HIS A 363 -3.44 -8.26 9.93
C HIS A 363 -2.60 -9.31 10.67
N LEU A 364 -2.91 -9.57 11.94
CA LEU A 364 -2.15 -10.54 12.75
C LEU A 364 -2.35 -11.98 12.26
N ARG A 365 -3.54 -12.33 11.75
CA ARG A 365 -3.79 -13.60 11.05
C ARG A 365 -2.96 -13.71 9.77
N TRP A 366 -2.72 -12.61 9.04
CA TRP A 366 -1.79 -12.62 7.91
C TRP A 366 -0.32 -12.84 8.35
N ARG A 367 0.13 -12.22 9.45
CA ARG A 367 1.45 -12.54 10.04
C ARG A 367 1.56 -14.01 10.42
N HIS A 368 0.52 -14.57 11.02
CA HIS A 368 0.45 -16.00 11.34
C HIS A 368 0.46 -16.88 10.08
N GLY A 369 -0.29 -16.51 9.04
CA GLY A 369 -0.27 -17.20 7.74
C GLY A 369 1.08 -17.18 7.03
N THR A 370 1.94 -16.21 7.34
CA THR A 370 3.32 -16.09 6.81
C THR A 370 4.39 -16.62 7.77
N LEU A 371 3.99 -17.21 8.92
CA LEU A 371 4.92 -17.68 9.95
C LEU A 371 5.88 -18.77 9.46
N ALA A 372 5.44 -19.61 8.52
CA ALA A 372 6.32 -20.60 7.89
C ALA A 372 7.50 -19.95 7.14
N LEU A 373 7.23 -18.90 6.37
CA LEU A 373 8.26 -18.12 5.67
C LEU A 373 9.20 -17.40 6.66
N ALA A 374 8.67 -16.92 7.78
CA ALA A 374 9.50 -16.33 8.85
C ALA A 374 10.41 -17.37 9.54
N ARG A 375 9.99 -18.63 9.65
CA ARG A 375 10.83 -19.73 10.15
C ARG A 375 11.91 -20.11 9.13
N GLU A 376 11.57 -20.17 7.84
CA GLU A 376 12.54 -20.36 6.76
C GLU A 376 13.60 -19.25 6.79
N ARG A 377 13.18 -18.00 7.00
CA ARG A 377 14.08 -16.86 7.13
C ARG A 377 15.00 -16.99 8.35
N ALA A 378 14.49 -17.41 9.50
CA ALA A 378 15.32 -17.67 10.67
C ALA A 378 16.36 -18.75 10.38
N ALA A 379 15.96 -19.86 9.76
CA ALA A 379 16.84 -20.95 9.38
C ALA A 379 17.92 -20.52 8.37
N GLU A 380 17.57 -19.70 7.37
CA GLU A 380 18.53 -19.10 6.44
C GLU A 380 19.58 -18.27 7.18
N LEU A 381 19.20 -17.58 8.25
CA LEU A 381 20.13 -16.81 9.08
C LEU A 381 20.85 -17.66 10.15
N GLY A 382 20.64 -18.98 10.17
CA GLY A 382 21.22 -19.88 11.17
C GLY A 382 20.62 -19.73 12.57
N LEU A 383 19.38 -19.25 12.67
CA LEU A 383 18.69 -18.95 13.93
C LEU A 383 17.46 -19.85 14.14
N PRO A 384 17.10 -20.17 15.40
CA PRO A 384 15.85 -20.87 15.71
C PRO A 384 14.66 -19.91 15.69
N GLY A 385 13.45 -20.46 15.80
CA GLY A 385 12.23 -19.67 15.91
C GLY A 385 11.81 -19.06 14.58
N ALA A 386 11.32 -17.82 14.61
CA ALA A 386 10.83 -17.10 13.43
C ALA A 386 11.39 -15.68 13.36
N ALA A 387 11.99 -15.33 12.23
CA ALA A 387 12.50 -14.01 11.90
C ALA A 387 11.58 -13.38 10.84
N PHE A 388 10.61 -12.58 11.30
CA PHE A 388 9.76 -11.83 10.39
C PHE A 388 10.59 -10.81 9.59
N PRO A 389 10.30 -10.62 8.28
CA PRO A 389 11.07 -9.72 7.44
C PRO A 389 10.88 -8.25 7.84
N TRP A 390 11.91 -7.44 7.60
CA TRP A 390 11.87 -5.98 7.80
C TRP A 390 10.80 -5.33 6.92
N ARG A 391 10.76 -5.74 5.65
CA ARG A 391 9.75 -5.31 4.68
C ARG A 391 9.36 -6.44 3.74
N THR A 392 8.08 -6.56 3.43
CA THR A 392 7.55 -7.69 2.64
C THR A 392 6.22 -7.41 1.96
N ILE A 393 5.88 -8.18 0.91
CA ILE A 393 4.48 -8.33 0.44
C ILE A 393 3.95 -9.75 0.73
N SER A 394 4.70 -10.78 0.35
CA SER A 394 4.27 -12.19 0.47
C SER A 394 4.54 -12.83 1.83
N GLY A 395 5.38 -12.22 2.65
CA GLY A 395 5.98 -12.81 3.85
C GLY A 395 7.49 -13.09 3.72
N ARG A 396 8.06 -13.00 2.52
CA ARG A 396 9.52 -13.09 2.29
C ARG A 396 10.22 -11.75 2.50
N GLU A 397 11.48 -11.77 2.92
CA GLU A 397 12.29 -10.56 3.05
C GLU A 397 12.53 -9.93 1.67
N CYS A 398 12.28 -8.62 1.55
CA CYS A 398 12.49 -7.84 0.32
C CYS A 398 13.49 -6.69 0.51
N SER A 399 14.06 -6.50 1.70
CA SER A 399 15.01 -5.42 1.98
C SER A 399 16.38 -5.66 1.37
N GLY A 400 16.73 -4.82 0.39
CA GLY A 400 18.12 -4.69 -0.06
C GLY A 400 19.01 -3.92 0.94
N TYR A 401 18.42 -3.31 1.97
CA TYR A 401 19.15 -2.63 3.03
C TYR A 401 19.46 -3.62 4.16
N TRP A 402 20.63 -4.26 4.07
CA TRP A 402 21.06 -5.31 4.99
C TRP A 402 21.09 -4.92 6.48
N PRO A 403 21.48 -3.68 6.88
CA PRO A 403 21.55 -3.35 8.30
C PRO A 403 20.18 -3.41 8.99
N ALA A 404 19.08 -3.36 8.23
CA ALA A 404 17.76 -3.71 8.74
C ALA A 404 17.36 -5.15 8.39
N GLY A 405 17.41 -5.54 7.11
CA GLY A 405 16.87 -6.83 6.62
C GLY A 405 17.52 -8.10 7.21
N THR A 406 18.69 -7.98 7.85
CA THR A 406 19.37 -9.11 8.53
C THR A 406 19.67 -8.85 10.01
N ALA A 407 19.35 -7.67 10.55
CA ALA A 407 19.71 -7.31 11.94
C ALA A 407 18.61 -6.61 12.74
N ALA A 408 17.56 -6.09 12.09
CA ALA A 408 16.40 -5.51 12.77
C ALA A 408 15.41 -6.59 13.24
N PHE A 409 15.85 -7.48 14.13
CA PHE A 409 15.03 -8.58 14.65
C PHE A 409 13.85 -8.11 15.50
N HIS A 410 13.82 -6.83 15.91
CA HIS A 410 12.76 -6.30 16.78
C HIS A 410 11.37 -6.45 16.18
N VAL A 411 11.23 -6.54 14.85
CA VAL A 411 9.96 -6.85 14.17
C VAL A 411 9.26 -8.06 14.76
N GLY A 412 10.01 -9.12 15.11
CA GLY A 412 9.43 -10.29 15.75
C GLY A 412 8.82 -10.00 17.12
N ALA A 413 9.45 -9.12 17.91
CA ALA A 413 8.90 -8.68 19.18
C ALA A 413 7.74 -7.68 19.00
N ASP A 414 7.74 -6.87 17.95
CA ASP A 414 6.64 -5.95 17.62
C ASP A 414 5.37 -6.73 17.25
N VAL A 415 5.50 -7.79 16.43
CA VAL A 415 4.40 -8.73 16.11
C VAL A 415 3.86 -9.42 17.37
N ALA A 416 4.74 -9.94 18.22
CA ALA A 416 4.33 -10.58 19.46
C ALA A 416 3.64 -9.61 20.43
N PHE A 417 4.16 -8.38 20.53
CA PHE A 417 3.56 -7.32 21.34
C PHE A 417 2.18 -6.94 20.81
N ALA A 418 2.03 -6.75 19.50
CA ALA A 418 0.75 -6.43 18.88
C ALA A 418 -0.28 -7.55 19.09
N ALA A 419 0.11 -8.82 18.98
CA ALA A 419 -0.79 -9.96 19.25
C ALA A 419 -1.25 -9.99 20.71
N ALA A 420 -0.34 -9.82 21.67
CA ALA A 420 -0.69 -9.77 23.09
C ALA A 420 -1.56 -8.55 23.44
N ARG A 421 -1.27 -7.39 22.84
CA ARG A 421 -2.04 -6.15 23.02
C ARG A 421 -3.45 -6.26 22.44
N HIS A 422 -3.60 -6.90 21.28
CA HIS A 422 -4.91 -7.17 20.67
C HIS A 422 -5.78 -7.98 21.62
N VAL A 423 -5.30 -9.14 22.10
CA VAL A 423 -6.02 -9.98 23.07
C VAL A 423 -6.35 -9.22 24.35
N ALA A 424 -5.41 -8.42 24.87
CA ALA A 424 -5.64 -7.64 26.08
C ALA A 424 -6.71 -6.53 25.88
N THR A 425 -6.88 -6.04 24.65
CA THR A 425 -7.83 -4.98 24.32
C THR A 425 -9.22 -5.54 23.99
N THR A 426 -9.29 -6.63 23.23
CA THR A 426 -10.55 -7.19 22.73
C THR A 426 -11.11 -8.32 23.59
N GLY A 427 -10.28 -8.99 24.39
CA GLY A 427 -10.66 -10.19 25.13
C GLY A 427 -10.83 -11.44 24.25
N ASP A 428 -10.39 -11.41 22.99
CA ASP A 428 -10.55 -12.51 22.03
C ASP A 428 -9.65 -13.71 22.39
N GLU A 429 -10.20 -14.65 23.17
CA GLU A 429 -9.49 -15.88 23.57
C GLU A 429 -9.30 -16.87 22.42
N ASP A 430 -10.21 -16.93 21.45
CA ASP A 430 -10.09 -17.83 20.31
C ASP A 430 -8.88 -17.41 19.46
N PHE A 431 -8.74 -16.11 19.17
CA PHE A 431 -7.55 -15.58 18.54
C PHE A 431 -6.29 -15.84 19.37
N ALA A 432 -6.36 -15.69 20.71
CA ALA A 432 -5.21 -15.96 21.57
C ALA A 432 -4.68 -17.39 21.40
N ARG A 433 -5.59 -18.38 21.33
CA ARG A 433 -5.27 -19.81 21.15
C ARG A 433 -4.82 -20.15 19.74
N GLU A 434 -5.56 -19.70 18.73
CA GLU A 434 -5.34 -20.05 17.32
C GLU A 434 -4.09 -19.36 16.73
N VAL A 435 -3.84 -18.13 17.15
CA VAL A 435 -2.84 -17.24 16.52
C VAL A 435 -1.82 -16.71 17.53
N GLY A 436 -2.30 -16.20 18.67
CA GLY A 436 -1.45 -15.51 19.65
C GLY A 436 -0.31 -16.39 20.17
N VAL A 437 -0.62 -17.60 20.65
CA VAL A 437 0.37 -18.55 21.18
C VAL A 437 1.45 -18.87 20.15
N ASP A 438 1.08 -19.14 18.90
CA ASP A 438 2.01 -19.47 17.81
C ASP A 438 3.00 -18.33 17.53
N LEU A 439 2.51 -17.09 17.46
CA LEU A 439 3.34 -15.90 17.21
C LEU A 439 4.30 -15.61 18.37
N LEU A 440 3.80 -15.65 19.61
CA LEU A 440 4.59 -15.44 20.82
C LEU A 440 5.69 -16.50 20.97
N VAL A 441 5.35 -17.79 20.86
CA VAL A 441 6.30 -18.89 21.02
C VAL A 441 7.37 -18.88 19.93
N ALA A 442 6.98 -18.72 18.66
CA ALA A 442 7.95 -18.76 17.57
C ALA A 442 8.98 -17.63 17.65
N THR A 443 8.56 -16.44 18.06
CA THR A 443 9.45 -15.28 18.20
C THR A 443 10.24 -15.31 19.52
N ALA A 444 9.69 -15.87 20.61
CA ALA A 444 10.45 -16.13 21.85
C ALA A 444 11.62 -17.10 21.63
N ARG A 445 11.43 -18.13 20.80
CA ARG A 445 12.51 -19.05 20.37
C ARG A 445 13.64 -18.33 19.64
N LEU A 446 13.32 -17.35 18.79
CA LEU A 446 14.34 -16.52 18.14
C LEU A 446 15.18 -15.77 19.18
N TRP A 447 14.54 -15.08 20.12
CA TRP A 447 15.24 -14.31 21.15
C TRP A 447 16.11 -15.18 22.05
N ALA A 448 15.59 -16.34 22.47
CA ALA A 448 16.33 -17.29 23.29
C ALA A 448 17.55 -17.88 22.58
N GLY A 449 17.46 -18.12 21.26
CA GLY A 449 18.59 -18.61 20.46
C GLY A 449 19.57 -17.54 20.02
N ARG A 450 19.13 -16.29 19.88
CA ARG A 450 19.96 -15.17 19.41
C ARG A 450 20.76 -14.50 20.51
N GLY A 451 20.21 -14.47 21.73
CA GLY A 451 20.89 -13.93 22.89
C GLY A 451 21.76 -14.95 23.61
N HIS A 452 22.59 -14.47 24.52
CA HIS A 452 23.52 -15.31 25.27
C HIS A 452 23.65 -14.82 26.71
N HIS A 453 23.93 -15.75 27.62
CA HIS A 453 24.20 -15.44 29.02
C HIS A 453 25.67 -15.07 29.21
N ALA A 454 25.92 -13.89 29.77
CA ALA A 454 27.20 -13.47 30.33
C ALA A 454 27.14 -13.44 31.87
N ALA A 455 28.22 -12.99 32.52
CA ALA A 455 28.30 -12.90 33.96
C ALA A 455 27.29 -11.87 34.53
N ASP A 456 27.16 -10.73 33.86
CA ASP A 456 26.33 -9.59 34.24
C ASP A 456 24.87 -9.69 33.76
N GLY A 457 24.58 -10.46 32.71
CA GLY A 457 23.19 -10.67 32.29
C GLY A 457 22.99 -11.54 31.06
N PHE A 458 21.85 -11.36 30.41
CA PHE A 458 21.53 -11.91 29.10
C PHE A 458 21.57 -10.77 28.08
N HIS A 459 22.38 -10.93 27.04
CA HIS A 459 22.70 -9.87 26.08
C HIS A 459 22.16 -10.19 24.69
N LEU A 460 21.88 -9.13 23.93
CA LEU A 460 21.50 -9.20 22.52
C LEU A 460 22.43 -8.32 21.69
N ASP A 461 23.41 -8.94 21.06
CA ASP A 461 24.48 -8.26 20.33
C ASP A 461 24.18 -8.14 18.84
N GLY A 462 24.77 -7.15 18.16
CA GLY A 462 24.72 -7.00 16.71
C GLY A 462 23.30 -6.90 16.15
N VAL A 463 22.44 -6.13 16.82
CA VAL A 463 21.05 -5.86 16.41
C VAL A 463 20.89 -4.43 15.95
N THR A 464 19.96 -4.19 15.04
CA THR A 464 19.52 -2.83 14.69
C THR A 464 18.20 -2.57 15.39
N GLY A 465 18.11 -1.47 16.13
CA GLY A 465 16.85 -1.01 16.72
C GLY A 465 16.08 -0.07 15.78
N PRO A 466 14.99 0.54 16.25
CA PRO A 466 14.21 1.52 15.50
C PRO A 466 14.99 2.71 14.92
N ASP A 467 16.05 3.15 15.61
CA ASP A 467 16.97 4.16 15.07
C ASP A 467 17.93 3.51 14.07
N GLU A 468 17.50 3.47 12.80
CA GLU A 468 18.28 2.88 11.70
C GLU A 468 19.62 3.61 11.44
N TYR A 469 19.82 4.82 11.96
CA TYR A 469 21.11 5.52 11.84
C TYR A 469 22.18 4.96 12.77
N THR A 470 21.75 4.21 13.79
CA THR A 470 22.61 3.50 14.73
C THR A 470 22.37 2.00 14.59
N ALA A 471 22.84 1.44 13.48
CA ALA A 471 22.63 0.04 13.12
C ALA A 471 23.70 -0.90 13.69
N VAL A 472 23.32 -2.18 13.87
CA VAL A 472 24.21 -3.29 14.27
C VAL A 472 25.00 -2.97 15.55
N VAL A 473 24.26 -2.68 16.61
CA VAL A 473 24.79 -2.39 17.95
C VAL A 473 24.44 -3.47 18.94
N ASP A 474 25.18 -3.49 20.04
CA ASP A 474 24.95 -4.38 21.15
C ASP A 474 23.96 -3.77 22.15
N ASP A 475 23.12 -4.61 22.72
CA ASP A 475 22.15 -4.28 23.76
C ASP A 475 21.28 -3.06 23.45
N ASN A 476 20.74 -2.98 22.24
CA ASN A 476 19.79 -1.92 21.91
C ASN A 476 18.62 -1.90 22.91
N ALA A 477 18.44 -0.78 23.61
CA ALA A 477 17.49 -0.70 24.71
C ALA A 477 16.04 -1.04 24.32
N TYR A 478 15.59 -0.62 23.12
CA TYR A 478 14.26 -0.96 22.62
C TYR A 478 14.15 -2.46 22.37
N THR A 479 15.10 -3.03 21.63
CA THR A 479 15.12 -4.45 21.29
C THR A 479 15.14 -5.32 22.54
N ASN A 480 16.00 -5.02 23.52
CA ASN A 480 16.12 -5.81 24.75
C ASN A 480 14.83 -5.75 25.58
N LEU A 481 14.19 -4.59 25.71
CA LEU A 481 12.91 -4.46 26.41
C LEU A 481 11.77 -5.22 25.71
N MET A 482 11.69 -5.12 24.38
CA MET A 482 10.66 -5.80 23.59
C MET A 482 10.85 -7.32 23.57
N ALA A 483 12.10 -7.79 23.40
CA ALA A 483 12.45 -9.21 23.49
C ALA A 483 12.15 -9.79 24.88
N ARG A 484 12.52 -9.08 25.95
CA ARG A 484 12.19 -9.46 27.34
C ARG A 484 10.68 -9.58 27.55
N ARG A 485 9.89 -8.65 27.01
CA ARG A 485 8.43 -8.70 27.09
C ARG A 485 7.87 -9.89 26.33
N ASN A 486 8.39 -10.18 25.14
CA ASN A 486 7.98 -11.34 24.35
C ASN A 486 8.30 -12.67 25.07
N LEU A 487 9.52 -12.84 25.59
CA LEU A 487 9.93 -14.04 26.34
C LEU A 487 9.01 -14.33 27.53
N ARG A 488 8.62 -13.30 28.29
CA ARG A 488 7.63 -13.43 29.38
C ARG A 488 6.24 -13.76 28.86
N GLY A 489 5.78 -13.02 27.85
CA GLY A 489 4.47 -13.22 27.24
C GLY A 489 4.30 -14.63 26.66
N ALA A 490 5.33 -15.19 26.04
CA ALA A 490 5.32 -16.55 25.53
C ALA A 490 5.27 -17.60 26.64
N ALA A 491 6.02 -17.40 27.74
CA ALA A 491 5.95 -18.28 28.90
C ALA A 491 4.56 -18.26 29.55
N ASP A 492 3.99 -17.07 29.75
CA ASP A 492 2.67 -16.88 30.34
C ASP A 492 1.56 -17.43 29.44
N ALA A 493 1.64 -17.21 28.12
CA ALA A 493 0.69 -17.77 27.16
C ALA A 493 0.74 -19.30 27.11
N ALA A 494 1.95 -19.88 27.13
CA ALA A 494 2.11 -21.33 27.13
C ALA A 494 1.62 -22.01 28.42
N GLU A 495 1.68 -21.29 29.55
CA GLU A 495 1.13 -21.76 30.83
C GLU A 495 -0.40 -21.66 30.85
N ARG A 496 -0.97 -20.58 30.32
CA ARG A 496 -2.42 -20.39 30.18
C ARG A 496 -3.06 -21.36 29.18
N PHE A 497 -2.35 -21.72 28.12
CA PHE A 497 -2.83 -22.50 26.98
C PHE A 497 -1.99 -23.77 26.78
N PRO A 498 -2.07 -24.76 27.69
CA PRO A 498 -1.17 -25.92 27.70
C PRO A 498 -1.37 -26.88 26.51
N ALA A 499 -2.57 -26.96 25.93
CA ALA A 499 -2.83 -27.81 24.77
C ALA A 499 -2.15 -27.25 23.51
N GLU A 500 -2.27 -25.95 23.28
CA GLU A 500 -1.66 -25.22 22.18
C GLU A 500 -0.14 -25.18 22.33
N ALA A 501 0.36 -24.95 23.55
CA ALA A 501 1.79 -25.07 23.87
C ALA A 501 2.33 -26.48 23.62
N GLY A 502 1.57 -27.51 24.00
CA GLY A 502 1.89 -28.91 23.76
C GLY A 502 2.00 -29.25 22.27
N ARG A 503 1.08 -28.74 21.44
CA ARG A 503 1.14 -28.86 19.96
C ARG A 503 2.43 -28.25 19.38
N LEU A 504 2.92 -27.17 19.97
CA LEU A 504 4.18 -26.52 19.57
C LEU A 504 5.44 -27.15 20.21
N GLY A 505 5.27 -28.21 21.00
CA GLY A 505 6.36 -28.90 21.69
C GLY A 505 7.02 -28.08 22.79
N VAL A 506 6.32 -27.11 23.40
CA VAL A 506 6.90 -26.25 24.44
C VAL A 506 7.03 -27.00 25.75
N THR A 507 8.26 -27.18 26.22
CA THR A 507 8.54 -27.89 27.48
C THR A 507 8.54 -26.94 28.69
N ALA A 508 8.47 -27.50 29.90
CA ALA A 508 8.62 -26.71 31.13
C ALA A 508 10.01 -26.05 31.22
N ASP A 509 11.06 -26.77 30.81
CA ASP A 509 12.43 -26.25 30.79
C ASP A 509 12.61 -25.10 29.80
N GLU A 510 11.98 -25.20 28.62
CA GLU A 510 11.99 -24.12 27.62
C GLU A 510 11.31 -22.86 28.17
N ARG A 511 10.14 -22.97 28.81
CA ARG A 511 9.47 -21.83 29.47
C ARG A 511 10.33 -21.23 30.59
N ALA A 512 10.96 -22.08 31.41
CA ALA A 512 11.83 -21.64 32.48
C ALA A 512 13.08 -20.92 31.93
N ALA A 513 13.64 -21.39 30.82
CA ALA A 513 14.73 -20.71 30.13
C ALA A 513 14.32 -19.32 29.61
N TRP A 514 13.13 -19.19 29.01
CA TRP A 514 12.61 -17.89 28.59
C TRP A 514 12.44 -16.92 29.76
N ARG A 515 11.86 -17.36 30.88
CA ARG A 515 11.74 -16.53 32.09
C ARG A 515 13.12 -16.09 32.60
N ARG A 516 14.10 -17.00 32.69
CA ARG A 516 15.49 -16.68 33.10
C ARG A 516 16.17 -15.67 32.17
N ALA A 517 16.06 -15.83 30.86
CA ALA A 517 16.61 -14.89 29.89
C ALA A 517 15.96 -13.52 30.02
N ALA A 518 14.63 -13.46 30.19
CA ALA A 518 13.90 -12.22 30.39
C ALA A 518 14.27 -11.51 31.70
N ASP A 519 14.46 -12.25 32.79
CA ASP A 519 14.79 -11.69 34.11
C ASP A 519 16.23 -11.19 34.19
N ARG A 520 17.14 -11.80 33.42
CA ARG A 520 18.54 -11.38 33.33
C ARG A 520 18.85 -10.46 32.16
N MET A 521 17.88 -10.10 31.32
CA MET A 521 18.08 -9.25 30.15
C MET A 521 18.74 -7.93 30.54
N VAL A 522 19.90 -7.64 29.96
CA VAL A 522 20.58 -6.36 30.15
C VAL A 522 19.79 -5.27 29.44
N VAL A 523 19.56 -4.15 30.10
CA VAL A 523 18.94 -2.97 29.49
C VAL A 523 19.82 -1.78 29.82
N PRO A 524 20.44 -1.12 28.82
CA PRO A 524 21.25 0.05 29.07
C PRO A 524 20.44 1.13 29.77
N TYR A 525 20.88 1.51 30.96
CA TYR A 525 20.22 2.50 31.79
C TYR A 525 21.26 3.38 32.46
N SER A 526 21.04 4.69 32.47
CA SER A 526 21.92 5.65 33.12
C SER A 526 21.19 6.39 34.23
N PRO A 527 21.55 6.18 35.51
CA PRO A 527 20.87 6.79 36.64
C PRO A 527 21.04 8.31 36.70
N THR A 528 22.10 8.86 36.06
CA THR A 528 22.35 10.31 35.99
C THR A 528 21.28 11.05 35.20
N TRP A 529 20.59 10.38 34.28
CA TRP A 529 19.55 10.99 33.43
C TRP A 529 18.12 10.68 33.91
N ALA A 530 17.96 9.80 34.89
CA ALA A 530 16.66 9.37 35.42
C ALA A 530 16.22 10.12 36.68
N SER A 531 17.00 11.11 37.15
CA SER A 531 16.61 11.93 38.31
C SER A 531 15.48 12.91 37.97
N PRO A 532 14.42 13.04 38.79
CA PRO A 532 13.28 13.94 38.55
C PRO A 532 13.63 15.44 38.64
N SER A 533 14.88 15.80 38.93
CA SER A 533 15.30 17.17 39.28
C SER A 533 15.96 17.95 38.15
N SER A 534 15.68 17.64 36.88
CA SER A 534 16.09 18.52 35.78
C SER A 534 15.08 19.64 35.60
N THR A 535 15.21 20.69 36.40
CA THR A 535 14.59 21.99 36.13
C THR A 535 15.08 22.49 34.76
N PRO A 536 14.21 22.92 33.83
CA PRO A 536 14.62 23.34 32.50
C PRO A 536 15.31 24.70 32.57
N GLY A 537 16.64 24.68 32.65
CA GLY A 537 17.40 25.92 32.76
C GLY A 537 18.89 25.74 32.98
N SER A 538 19.59 25.12 32.02
CA SER A 538 20.97 25.48 31.66
C SER A 538 21.43 24.68 30.42
N PRO A 539 22.01 25.31 29.39
CA PRO A 539 22.50 24.61 28.21
C PRO A 539 23.83 23.92 28.55
N GLY A 540 23.75 22.67 28.98
CA GLY A 540 24.91 21.79 29.12
C GLY A 540 25.29 21.18 27.77
N THR A 541 26.52 21.48 27.34
CA THR A 541 27.33 20.80 26.32
C THR A 541 26.88 19.38 25.92
N ARG A 542 26.60 19.16 24.63
CA ARG A 542 26.54 17.82 24.01
C ARG A 542 27.94 17.17 24.04
N PRO A 543 28.13 15.96 24.59
CA PRO A 543 29.27 15.13 24.27
C PRO A 543 28.88 14.04 23.27
N GLY A 544 29.80 13.75 22.37
CA GLY A 544 29.64 12.79 21.28
C GLY A 544 29.38 11.37 21.73
N THR A 545 28.73 10.65 20.82
CA THR A 545 28.65 9.19 20.73
C THR A 545 29.86 8.51 21.36
N SER A 546 29.60 7.71 22.40
CA SER A 546 30.58 6.78 22.97
C SER A 546 31.08 5.85 21.87
N ALA A 547 32.33 6.04 21.45
CA ALA A 547 33.03 5.06 20.63
C ALA A 547 33.26 3.78 21.45
N PRO A 548 33.22 2.59 20.82
CA PRO A 548 33.51 1.34 21.52
C PRO A 548 34.96 1.33 22.00
N ARG A 549 35.17 0.90 23.25
CA ARG A 549 36.51 0.64 23.80
C ARG A 549 37.18 -0.46 22.97
N ARG A 550 38.21 -0.11 22.20
CA ARG A 550 39.12 -1.08 21.55
C ARG A 550 40.08 -1.70 22.58
N PRO A 551 40.44 -2.99 22.45
CA PRO A 551 41.51 -3.58 23.24
C PRO A 551 42.88 -3.04 22.80
N PRO A 552 43.89 -2.97 23.70
CA PRO A 552 45.18 -2.39 23.39
C PRO A 552 46.05 -3.37 22.60
N GLY A 553 46.56 -2.95 21.44
CA GLY A 553 47.71 -3.58 20.80
C GLY A 553 47.53 -3.96 19.33
N THR A 554 47.61 -2.98 18.42
CA THR A 554 48.23 -3.16 17.09
C THR A 554 48.36 -1.80 16.41
N ARG A 555 49.60 -1.34 16.19
CA ARG A 555 49.92 -0.16 15.38
C ARG A 555 50.19 -0.63 13.94
N TRP A 556 49.58 0.05 12.96
CA TRP A 556 50.00 0.00 11.55
C TRP A 556 50.29 1.42 11.05
N PRO A 557 51.25 1.60 10.13
CA PRO A 557 51.91 2.88 9.88
C PRO A 557 51.07 3.82 9.01
N THR A 558 51.08 5.10 9.36
CA THR A 558 50.51 6.21 8.60
C THR A 558 51.35 6.51 7.36
N THR A 559 50.75 6.37 6.17
CA THR A 559 51.26 7.01 4.95
C THR A 559 50.47 8.29 4.67
N ARG A 560 51.20 9.41 4.67
CA ARG A 560 50.76 10.70 4.15
C ARG A 560 50.49 10.58 2.65
N ARG A 561 49.33 11.03 2.19
CA ARG A 561 49.22 11.64 0.85
C ARG A 561 48.24 12.80 0.86
N SER A 562 48.73 13.87 0.24
CA SER A 562 48.20 15.20 0.03
C SER A 562 46.92 15.22 -0.79
N SER A 563 45.95 16.04 -0.37
CA SER A 563 44.95 16.64 -1.26
C SER A 563 45.15 18.15 -1.27
N SER A 564 45.43 18.67 -2.46
CA SER A 564 45.44 20.08 -2.80
C SER A 564 44.01 20.63 -2.84
N SER A 565 43.80 21.73 -2.13
CA SER A 565 42.64 22.61 -2.20
C SER A 565 42.50 23.27 -3.57
N THR A 566 41.29 23.66 -3.97
CA THR A 566 40.91 25.08 -4.21
C THR A 566 39.39 25.20 -4.42
N ALA A 567 38.70 25.82 -3.45
CA ALA A 567 37.50 26.62 -3.70
C ALA A 567 37.60 27.85 -2.79
N ALA A 568 37.72 29.01 -3.43
CA ALA A 568 37.99 30.30 -2.79
C ALA A 568 36.74 30.91 -2.14
N ARG A 569 36.99 31.64 -1.05
CA ARG A 569 36.08 32.38 -0.18
C ARG A 569 35.76 33.78 -0.71
N SER A 570 34.71 34.42 -0.17
CA SER A 570 34.75 35.75 0.50
C SER A 570 33.34 36.12 1.01
N SER A 571 33.09 36.10 2.33
CA SER A 571 33.18 37.18 3.34
C SER A 571 32.02 38.21 3.25
N SER A 572 31.21 38.42 4.29
CA SER A 572 31.61 39.13 5.52
C SER A 572 30.50 39.06 6.60
N ARG A 573 30.92 39.07 7.87
CA ARG A 573 30.12 39.32 9.09
C ARG A 573 30.29 40.80 9.48
N PRO A 574 29.37 41.40 10.27
CA PRO A 574 29.62 41.46 11.72
C PRO A 574 28.39 41.19 12.60
N THR A 575 28.69 40.71 13.81
CA THR A 575 27.83 40.46 14.98
C THR A 575 27.52 41.72 15.78
N SER A 576 26.31 41.84 16.37
CA SER A 576 26.09 42.13 17.81
C SER A 576 24.61 42.16 18.23
N CYS A 577 24.33 41.58 19.42
CA CYS A 577 23.34 41.87 20.50
C CYS A 577 21.85 42.09 20.16
N SER A 578 20.80 41.61 20.86
CA SER A 578 20.54 40.87 22.11
C SER A 578 19.07 40.35 22.08
N PRO A 579 18.64 39.39 22.93
CA PRO A 579 17.30 38.80 22.88
C PRO A 579 16.28 39.51 23.79
N CYS A 580 15.12 39.89 23.24
CA CYS A 580 13.96 40.35 24.01
C CYS A 580 13.20 39.16 24.60
N THR A 581 13.14 39.12 25.93
CA THR A 581 12.25 38.27 26.72
C THR A 581 10.91 38.99 26.92
N TRP A 582 9.80 38.26 26.84
CA TRP A 582 8.50 38.73 27.34
C TRP A 582 7.92 37.73 28.34
N ARG A 583 7.83 38.18 29.59
CA ARG A 583 7.13 37.54 30.71
C ARG A 583 5.62 37.62 30.49
N ALA A 584 4.92 36.50 30.63
CA ALA A 584 3.47 36.46 30.81
C ALA A 584 3.12 36.86 32.26
N ARG A 585 2.33 37.92 32.43
CA ARG A 585 1.61 38.23 33.67
C ARG A 585 0.24 37.56 33.62
N ARG A 586 -0.09 36.83 34.68
CA ARG A 586 -1.45 36.39 35.00
C ARG A 586 -2.24 37.56 35.56
N SER A 587 -3.50 37.69 35.13
CA SER A 587 -4.56 38.32 35.89
C SER A 587 -5.90 37.78 35.41
N THR A 588 -6.63 37.18 36.34
CA THR A 588 -8.05 36.78 36.29
C THR A 588 -8.97 37.96 35.97
N PRO A 589 -10.20 37.69 35.52
CA PRO A 589 -11.32 38.00 36.41
C PRO A 589 -12.47 36.98 36.40
N SER A 590 -13.28 37.11 37.45
CA SER A 590 -14.40 36.32 37.93
C SER A 590 -15.77 36.67 37.29
N ARG A 591 -16.61 35.62 37.18
CA ARG A 591 -18.10 35.53 37.31
C ARG A 591 -18.99 36.79 37.22
N SER A 592 -20.03 36.70 36.37
CA SER A 592 -21.49 36.73 36.68
C SER A 592 -22.28 36.97 35.37
N ALA A 593 -23.10 36.02 34.90
CA ALA A 593 -24.55 35.85 35.15
C ALA A 593 -25.44 36.98 34.58
N GLY A 594 -26.38 36.62 33.69
CA GLY A 594 -27.60 37.40 33.46
C GLY A 594 -28.10 37.55 32.01
N THR A 595 -29.10 36.74 31.66
CA THR A 595 -30.33 37.10 30.91
C THR A 595 -30.28 37.62 29.45
N SER A 596 -30.87 36.81 28.54
CA SER A 596 -31.62 37.20 27.33
C SER A 596 -32.88 38.06 27.71
N PRO A 597 -33.64 38.74 26.80
CA PRO A 597 -33.89 38.36 25.40
C PRO A 597 -34.19 39.49 24.35
N THR A 598 -34.46 39.03 23.12
CA THR A 598 -35.43 39.55 22.11
C THR A 598 -35.08 40.66 21.08
N THR A 599 -35.39 40.29 19.83
CA THR A 599 -36.05 41.05 18.73
C THR A 599 -35.26 41.93 17.75
N SER A 600 -35.10 41.35 16.54
CA SER A 600 -35.71 41.79 15.27
C SER A 600 -35.05 42.86 14.38
N ARG A 601 -35.18 42.59 13.07
CA ARG A 601 -35.24 43.48 11.88
C ARG A 601 -33.94 43.88 11.15
N SER A 602 -33.75 43.23 10.00
CA SER A 602 -33.32 43.82 8.70
C SER A 602 -34.36 44.89 8.23
N PRO A 603 -34.10 45.84 7.27
CA PRO A 603 -33.35 45.63 6.01
C PRO A 603 -32.60 46.83 5.37
N SER A 604 -31.96 46.52 4.23
CA SER A 604 -31.79 47.33 3.00
C SER A 604 -30.48 48.11 2.70
N ALA A 605 -30.02 47.84 1.47
CA ALA A 605 -29.09 48.49 0.52
C ALA A 605 -28.64 49.95 0.82
N THR A 606 -27.46 50.43 0.43
CA THR A 606 -26.97 50.58 -0.97
C THR A 606 -25.49 51.06 -0.98
N ARG A 607 -24.70 50.68 -2.00
CA ARG A 607 -23.32 51.18 -2.28
C ARG A 607 -23.32 52.62 -2.84
N PRO A 608 -22.20 53.38 -2.79
CA PRO A 608 -21.28 53.44 -3.96
C PRO A 608 -19.76 53.56 -3.66
N CYS A 609 -18.96 52.86 -4.50
CA CYS A 609 -17.62 53.10 -5.13
C CYS A 609 -16.42 53.88 -4.48
N PRO A 610 -15.16 53.65 -4.99
CA PRO A 610 -13.90 53.52 -4.20
C PRO A 610 -12.85 54.64 -4.43
N PRO A 611 -11.69 54.63 -3.72
CA PRO A 611 -10.35 54.44 -4.37
C PRO A 611 -9.23 53.91 -3.40
N PRO A 612 -7.91 53.86 -3.73
CA PRO A 612 -7.20 53.80 -5.03
C PRO A 612 -6.23 52.61 -5.19
N ARG A 613 -5.84 52.35 -6.45
CA ARG A 613 -4.76 51.46 -6.88
C ARG A 613 -3.38 52.11 -6.67
N ARG A 614 -2.40 51.38 -6.15
CA ARG A 614 -0.97 51.66 -6.35
C ARG A 614 -0.31 50.54 -7.15
N ARG A 615 0.20 50.92 -8.32
CA ARG A 615 1.06 50.11 -9.21
C ARG A 615 2.43 49.93 -8.56
N TRP A 616 2.98 48.72 -8.64
CA TRP A 616 4.41 48.47 -8.55
C TRP A 616 4.88 47.82 -9.85
N SER A 617 5.82 48.48 -10.53
CA SER A 617 6.51 47.99 -11.72
C SER A 617 7.81 47.28 -11.32
N PRO A 618 8.13 46.10 -11.87
CA PRO A 618 9.44 45.49 -11.67
C PRO A 618 10.46 46.07 -12.66
N ARG A 619 11.61 46.53 -12.13
CA ARG A 619 12.78 46.89 -12.93
C ARG A 619 13.50 45.63 -13.43
N ARG A 620 13.89 45.69 -14.70
CA ARG A 620 14.72 44.75 -15.46
C ARG A 620 16.08 44.51 -14.80
N TRP A 621 16.55 43.27 -14.81
CA TRP A 621 17.97 42.90 -14.93
C TRP A 621 18.13 41.86 -16.03
N GLY A 622 19.18 42.03 -16.82
CA GLY A 622 19.36 41.47 -18.15
C GLY A 622 19.78 40.00 -18.23
N THR A 623 19.57 39.52 -19.44
CA THR A 623 19.87 38.21 -20.04
C THR A 623 21.35 37.79 -19.98
N ARG A 624 21.60 36.51 -19.68
CA ARG A 624 22.69 35.73 -20.27
C ARG A 624 22.18 34.36 -20.72
N THR A 625 22.25 34.14 -22.02
CA THR A 625 21.90 32.94 -22.76
C THR A 625 22.97 31.85 -22.62
N TRP A 626 22.54 30.59 -22.49
CA TRP A 626 23.30 29.42 -22.93
C TRP A 626 22.40 28.57 -23.84
N ARG A 627 22.90 28.32 -25.06
CA ARG A 627 22.29 27.52 -26.13
C ARG A 627 22.85 26.09 -26.11
N THR A 628 22.16 25.24 -26.87
CA THR A 628 22.50 23.89 -27.40
C THR A 628 21.80 22.74 -26.65
N ARG A 629 21.21 21.72 -27.29
CA ARG A 629 21.09 21.36 -28.73
C ARG A 629 20.01 20.27 -28.85
N THR A 630 19.10 20.41 -29.82
CA THR A 630 18.27 19.33 -30.38
C THR A 630 18.96 18.79 -31.64
N PRO A 631 18.96 17.47 -31.93
CA PRO A 631 19.25 16.96 -33.26
C PRO A 631 17.96 16.66 -34.02
N GLY A 632 17.79 17.37 -35.13
CA GLY A 632 16.80 17.07 -36.16
C GLY A 632 17.33 16.05 -37.19
N SER A 633 16.36 15.48 -37.88
CA SER A 633 16.40 14.62 -39.07
C SER A 633 17.54 14.88 -40.08
N ALA A 634 18.08 13.80 -40.65
CA ALA A 634 18.71 13.82 -41.96
C ALA A 634 18.24 12.61 -42.78
N ARG A 635 17.68 12.89 -43.97
CA ARG A 635 17.41 11.95 -45.06
C ARG A 635 18.64 11.85 -45.97
N SER A 636 18.92 10.62 -46.41
CA SER A 636 19.43 10.15 -47.71
C SER A 636 20.47 10.96 -48.51
N SER A 637 21.61 10.32 -48.78
CA SER A 637 22.18 10.26 -50.14
C SER A 637 23.01 8.98 -50.35
N THR A 638 22.77 8.38 -51.49
CA THR A 638 23.22 7.12 -52.10
C THR A 638 24.72 6.99 -52.39
N CYS A 639 25.26 5.76 -52.33
CA CYS A 639 26.09 5.19 -53.41
C CYS A 639 26.06 3.64 -53.42
N ARG A 640 25.95 3.07 -54.62
CA ARG A 640 25.91 1.63 -54.99
C ARG A 640 27.33 1.02 -54.82
N THR A 641 27.57 -0.30 -54.69
CA THR A 641 27.45 -1.32 -55.76
C THR A 641 27.66 -2.75 -55.22
N CYS A 642 26.93 -3.70 -55.82
CA CYS A 642 27.00 -5.17 -55.90
C CYS A 642 28.21 -5.95 -55.34
N ALA A 643 27.97 -7.11 -54.70
CA ALA A 643 28.00 -8.45 -55.35
C ALA A 643 27.88 -9.61 -54.33
N ARG A 644 27.33 -10.72 -54.83
CA ARG A 644 26.99 -12.00 -54.15
C ARG A 644 28.21 -12.90 -53.84
N ARG A 645 27.98 -13.81 -52.88
CA ARG A 645 28.36 -15.26 -52.81
C ARG A 645 29.63 -15.68 -52.01
N PRO A 646 29.74 -16.96 -51.58
CA PRO A 646 29.80 -17.37 -50.15
C PRO A 646 31.05 -18.23 -49.80
N ARG A 647 31.01 -18.93 -48.65
CA ARG A 647 31.98 -19.90 -48.04
C ARG A 647 32.73 -19.26 -46.86
N GLY A 648 33.08 -19.96 -45.79
CA GLY A 648 33.02 -21.38 -45.47
C GLY A 648 33.42 -21.61 -44.01
N ALA A 649 33.30 -22.87 -43.58
CA ALA A 649 33.60 -23.37 -42.25
C ALA A 649 35.04 -23.09 -41.79
N CYS A 650 35.21 -22.83 -40.48
CA CYS A 650 36.43 -23.15 -39.77
C CYS A 650 36.11 -23.84 -38.43
N THR A 651 36.85 -24.91 -38.23
CA THR A 651 36.88 -25.93 -37.18
C THR A 651 37.41 -25.41 -35.82
N SER A 652 36.70 -25.72 -34.72
CA SER A 652 37.10 -26.42 -33.46
C SER A 652 38.59 -26.56 -33.06
N PRO A 653 38.98 -26.87 -31.79
CA PRO A 653 38.50 -26.46 -30.45
C PRO A 653 39.67 -26.14 -29.47
N ARG A 654 39.37 -25.73 -28.22
CA ARG A 654 40.28 -25.95 -27.07
C ARG A 654 39.54 -26.55 -25.87
N SER A 655 40.04 -27.71 -25.47
CA SER A 655 39.72 -28.46 -24.25
C SER A 655 40.69 -28.10 -23.11
N ARG A 656 40.25 -28.33 -21.86
CA ARG A 656 41.00 -28.72 -20.63
C ARG A 656 40.12 -28.39 -19.41
N ALA A 657 40.07 -29.12 -18.30
CA ALA A 657 40.48 -30.46 -17.88
C ALA A 657 39.89 -30.68 -16.46
N ARG A 658 39.87 -31.94 -16.01
CA ARG A 658 39.23 -32.45 -14.78
C ARG A 658 40.08 -32.32 -13.50
N GLY A 659 39.37 -32.29 -12.35
CA GLY A 659 39.67 -33.04 -11.09
C GLY A 659 40.39 -32.29 -9.95
N PRO A 660 40.34 -32.78 -8.68
CA PRO A 660 39.94 -34.13 -8.23
C PRO A 660 38.98 -34.22 -7.01
N ARG A 661 38.54 -35.47 -6.74
CA ARG A 661 37.74 -35.95 -5.58
C ARG A 661 38.64 -36.41 -4.42
N TRP A 662 38.08 -36.43 -3.20
CA TRP A 662 38.45 -37.32 -2.08
C TRP A 662 37.17 -37.86 -1.37
N TRP A 663 37.22 -39.11 -0.90
CA TRP A 663 36.26 -39.93 -0.09
C TRP A 663 37.00 -40.37 1.21
N PRO A 664 36.49 -41.21 2.15
CA PRO A 664 35.19 -41.91 2.35
C PRO A 664 34.60 -41.63 3.77
N GLY A 665 33.50 -42.15 4.31
CA GLY A 665 32.50 -43.20 4.04
C GLY A 665 31.69 -43.41 5.35
N TRP A 666 30.55 -44.11 5.31
CA TRP A 666 30.03 -45.02 6.36
C TRP A 666 28.75 -45.69 5.85
N ALA A 667 28.63 -46.98 6.12
CA ALA A 667 27.60 -47.89 5.63
C ALA A 667 26.50 -48.11 6.68
N GLY A 668 25.28 -48.42 6.22
CA GLY A 668 24.17 -48.90 7.06
C GLY A 668 23.09 -49.56 6.20
N CYS A 669 22.83 -50.84 6.47
CA CYS A 669 21.93 -51.76 5.76
C CYS A 669 20.43 -51.42 5.87
N GLY A 670 19.63 -51.93 4.92
CA GLY A 670 18.29 -52.46 5.19
C GLY A 670 17.13 -52.00 4.28
N THR A 671 16.97 -52.69 3.14
CA THR A 671 15.72 -53.29 2.57
C THR A 671 14.34 -52.85 3.10
N THR A 672 13.23 -52.75 2.37
CA THR A 672 12.79 -52.80 0.95
C THR A 672 11.28 -52.52 1.02
N THR A 673 10.68 -51.68 0.17
CA THR A 673 9.42 -52.01 -0.55
C THR A 673 9.06 -50.92 -1.55
N ALA A 674 8.71 -51.38 -2.74
CA ALA A 674 8.52 -50.62 -3.96
C ALA A 674 7.09 -50.07 -4.12
N ARG A 675 6.94 -49.04 -4.97
CA ARG A 675 5.98 -49.08 -6.09
C ARG A 675 6.28 -48.01 -7.15
N CYS A 676 6.48 -48.51 -8.37
CA CYS A 676 6.47 -47.79 -9.63
C CYS A 676 5.11 -47.13 -9.91
N THR A 677 5.12 -46.05 -10.70
CA THR A 677 4.45 -46.06 -12.02
C THR A 677 5.00 -44.94 -12.91
N SER A 678 5.60 -45.36 -14.03
CA SER A 678 6.03 -44.55 -15.16
C SER A 678 4.93 -44.43 -16.22
N ARG A 679 4.89 -43.27 -16.88
CA ARG A 679 4.15 -42.98 -18.13
C ARG A 679 4.57 -43.86 -19.32
N ARG A 680 3.60 -44.14 -20.19
CA ARG A 680 3.59 -44.28 -21.68
C ARG A 680 2.22 -44.91 -22.03
N GLY A 681 1.45 -44.60 -23.06
CA GLY A 681 1.56 -43.82 -24.29
C GLY A 681 0.39 -44.28 -25.21
N CYS A 682 0.30 -43.70 -26.42
CA CYS A 682 -0.60 -44.06 -27.55
C CYS A 682 -2.03 -43.44 -27.50
N ARG A 683 -2.37 -42.49 -28.40
CA ARG A 683 -2.69 -42.59 -29.85
C ARG A 683 -4.09 -43.15 -30.15
N GLY A 684 -4.93 -42.34 -30.81
CA GLY A 684 -5.84 -42.81 -31.87
C GLY A 684 -7.32 -42.43 -31.76
N GLY A 685 -7.86 -41.87 -32.86
CA GLY A 685 -9.28 -41.96 -33.28
C GLY A 685 -10.25 -40.94 -32.67
N SER A 686 -10.68 -39.89 -33.38
CA SER A 686 -11.69 -39.82 -34.46
C SER A 686 -13.15 -39.70 -33.98
N ARG A 687 -13.70 -38.50 -34.25
CA ARG A 687 -15.06 -38.13 -34.73
C ARG A 687 -16.35 -38.72 -34.10
N ALA A 688 -17.32 -37.80 -34.00
CA ALA A 688 -18.80 -37.91 -34.00
C ALA A 688 -19.42 -37.57 -32.63
N SER A 689 -19.99 -36.37 -32.43
CA SER A 689 -21.32 -35.87 -32.86
C SER A 689 -22.50 -36.68 -32.32
N CYS A 690 -23.29 -36.05 -31.42
CA CYS A 690 -24.75 -36.09 -31.23
C CYS A 690 -25.03 -35.55 -29.80
N SER A 691 -25.59 -34.34 -29.58
CA SER A 691 -26.96 -33.87 -29.78
C SER A 691 -28.03 -34.58 -28.92
N GLY A 692 -28.80 -33.77 -28.17
CA GLY A 692 -30.09 -34.13 -27.55
C GLY A 692 -30.02 -34.11 -26.03
N CYS A 693 -30.56 -33.06 -25.38
CA CYS A 693 -31.92 -33.04 -24.78
C CYS A 693 -32.01 -33.91 -23.53
N SER A 694 -32.61 -33.53 -22.41
CA SER A 694 -33.42 -32.37 -22.03
C SER A 694 -33.76 -32.56 -20.55
N ARG A 695 -33.94 -31.43 -19.85
CA ARG A 695 -34.90 -31.19 -18.75
C ARG A 695 -35.21 -32.33 -17.77
N ALA A 696 -34.93 -32.09 -16.49
CA ALA A 696 -35.94 -31.64 -15.51
C ALA A 696 -35.50 -32.02 -14.08
N ALA A 697 -35.47 -31.01 -13.21
CA ALA A 697 -35.60 -31.17 -11.75
C ALA A 697 -36.99 -31.78 -11.42
N PRO A 698 -37.28 -32.34 -10.23
CA PRO A 698 -37.10 -31.63 -8.96
C PRO A 698 -36.79 -32.48 -7.70
N GLY A 699 -36.17 -31.81 -6.72
CA GLY A 699 -36.68 -31.81 -5.34
C GLY A 699 -36.30 -32.95 -4.39
N PRO A 700 -36.41 -32.70 -3.07
CA PRO A 700 -35.40 -33.13 -2.10
C PRO A 700 -35.91 -34.19 -1.12
N ARG A 701 -34.99 -35.00 -0.55
CA ARG A 701 -35.23 -35.73 0.71
C ARG A 701 -33.97 -35.79 1.58
N SER A 702 -34.05 -35.06 2.68
CA SER A 702 -33.73 -35.43 4.06
C SER A 702 -32.89 -36.69 4.34
N THR A 703 -31.90 -36.46 5.23
CA THR A 703 -31.48 -37.30 6.38
C THR A 703 -30.91 -38.69 6.10
N CYS A 704 -29.64 -38.89 6.47
CA CYS A 704 -29.24 -39.85 7.50
C CYS A 704 -27.75 -39.69 7.85
N ASP A 705 -27.49 -39.40 9.12
CA ASP A 705 -26.30 -39.81 9.86
C ASP A 705 -26.22 -41.35 9.85
N PRO A 706 -25.03 -41.99 9.93
CA PRO A 706 -24.50 -42.27 11.26
C PRO A 706 -22.96 -42.27 11.38
N ALA A 707 -22.50 -41.70 12.49
CA ALA A 707 -21.48 -42.21 13.42
C ALA A 707 -20.62 -43.41 12.96
N ARG A 708 -19.32 -43.15 12.78
CA ARG A 708 -18.21 -43.81 13.50
C ARG A 708 -16.94 -43.00 13.40
#